data_AF-A0A316QDJ2-F1
#
_entry.id   AF-A0A316QDJ2-F1
#
_cell.length_a   1.000
_cell.length_b   1.000
_cell.length_c   1.000
_cell.angle_alpha   90.00
_cell.angle_beta   90.00
_cell.angle_gamma   90.00
#
_symmetry.space_group_name_H-M   'P 1'
#
loop_
_entity.id
_entity.type
_entity.pdbx_description
1 polymer ?
#
loop_
_entity_poly.entity_id
_entity_poly.type
_entity_poly.pdbx_seq_one_letter_code
_entity_poly.pdbx_strand_id
1 'polypeptide(L)'
;MKKAEWIWLDKKAESDEYAAFDDGFYWDGKTRLKLKISVAGDYNAYINGRFVSFGQYADFAHYKIYDETEITPFLEKGENKLFVVGWYVGRSFSTCKDFGAGLSYEVEDEDGEILCFSDEGTRSAYANGYVSHVNKVITGQLGFSYVYDTRSALYEWKGAKRAEEFGKNLVKRPNAKLQLGEFVSAALIDKEKKLYDLGRESCGFLEIKFKAEAGERVAVAFGEHIADGGVRAFIDGRDFTAELIGNGKYTAFTGAFRRFGCRYLQVFGEAEIEYIGLREVFYPLTVRPYKIENERRRKIYETALRTLELCLHEHYEDCPWREQSMYIMDTRSQMLCGYYAFDNPECALSAIRLMAAGQKENGLFELCFPAEVPITIPSFSLAFTTVVLEYTQFAKDCALAKEMLPVIEKMLGFFLSRLDGDGLFKTVSEEGIWHFYEWAGALDGAFFELDGSKKYRNEYDSLINAFLSIALDNTAKLFSVTGEYDKAIYYQDIRIKLNKSLKEKFYSPETGLFRTYSDREEYSELSNALCVLAEACSDEEAKAIVEKLAVGYDGWVRNTLSMSIFRYDALLKTDREKYVPAILKDIDETYGYMLDNGATSFWETIKGEADFHNAGSLCHGWSALPVYYYRIFGLCGEREKPVGEAFSVRDISSRTAYAAAVSAYVNDREEGCRADREKILSLPERERRRRLEQMLGRPLGEKWLDTRLISKETLLTDSRYRAVRYTFLLDEKIPFSGILYENAEKISEREKLVIALHGGGGSSEIVGDLFMPSSNYNRMVLRVLKPGVKVFAPQLLLWNSAVYGSGYDREWLNRRLIQQGGSITAFEVQCLKRLLDWWENDPATDTQRLGVIGLSYGGMYALHFGALDTRIYATYSSCWFSDRKKHNWCDWTYFNAERTFFDTETASLVFPRRLYIEVADEDEAFPASDGRQERLRLEAYAAKTGNADKLTFKEFKGKHELDLDSDTLETFVKDIKGE
;
A
#
# COMPACT_ATOMS: atom_id res chain seq x y z
N MET A 1 -21.88 11.30 26.37
CA MET A 1 -22.37 11.97 27.59
C MET A 1 -23.32 13.09 27.17
N LYS A 2 -24.41 13.35 27.90
CA LYS A 2 -25.49 14.27 27.47
C LYS A 2 -25.43 15.64 28.16
N LYS A 3 -25.09 15.68 29.45
CA LYS A 3 -25.06 16.86 30.33
C LYS A 3 -23.65 17.24 30.80
N ALA A 4 -22.76 16.28 30.97
CA ALA A 4 -21.44 16.53 31.54
C ALA A 4 -20.64 17.57 30.75
N GLU A 5 -19.96 18.44 31.49
CA GLU A 5 -18.95 19.34 30.98
C GLU A 5 -17.55 18.78 31.27
N TRP A 6 -16.57 19.19 30.46
CA TRP A 6 -15.17 18.94 30.77
C TRP A 6 -14.70 19.94 31.83
N ILE A 7 -14.11 19.43 32.90
CA ILE A 7 -13.69 20.22 34.06
C ILE A 7 -12.27 19.86 34.51
N TRP A 8 -11.60 20.80 35.16
CA TRP A 8 -10.31 20.59 35.83
C TRP A 8 -10.13 21.53 37.04
N LEU A 9 -8.93 21.59 37.63
CA LEU A 9 -8.61 22.47 38.77
C LEU A 9 -8.60 23.95 38.39
N ASP A 10 -7.87 24.29 37.32
CA ASP A 10 -7.71 25.63 36.80
C ASP A 10 -7.65 25.59 35.26
N LYS A 11 -7.78 26.75 34.60
CA LYS A 11 -7.65 26.90 33.15
C LYS A 11 -6.23 26.68 32.62
N LYS A 12 -5.22 26.72 33.50
CA LYS A 12 -3.81 26.50 33.16
C LYS A 12 -3.23 25.43 34.07
N ALA A 13 -3.47 24.17 33.72
CA ALA A 13 -2.83 23.03 34.37
C ALA A 13 -1.37 22.92 33.93
N GLU A 14 -0.51 22.45 34.82
CA GLU A 14 0.90 22.15 34.53
C GLU A 14 1.11 20.65 34.32
N SER A 15 2.23 20.24 33.74
CA SER A 15 2.52 18.82 33.54
C SER A 15 2.67 18.07 34.86
N ASP A 16 2.35 16.77 34.82
CA ASP A 16 2.39 15.88 35.98
C ASP A 16 1.48 16.35 37.15
N GLU A 17 0.24 16.75 36.85
CA GLU A 17 -0.70 17.32 37.82
C GLU A 17 -1.77 16.31 38.23
N TYR A 18 -1.97 16.14 39.54
CA TYR A 18 -2.99 15.26 40.10
C TYR A 18 -4.13 16.06 40.73
N ALA A 19 -5.35 15.84 40.24
CA ALA A 19 -6.56 16.52 40.68
C ALA A 19 -7.54 15.54 41.33
N ALA A 20 -8.07 15.89 42.50
CA ALA A 20 -9.14 15.19 43.18
C ALA A 20 -10.47 15.92 42.94
N PHE A 21 -11.53 15.15 42.69
CA PHE A 21 -12.89 15.63 42.46
C PHE A 21 -13.85 14.90 43.39
N ASP A 22 -14.80 15.64 43.94
CA ASP A 22 -15.69 15.17 45.00
C ASP A 22 -17.14 15.61 44.74
N ASP A 23 -18.02 14.62 44.57
CA ASP A 23 -19.41 14.83 44.20
C ASP A 23 -20.33 13.82 44.91
N GLY A 24 -21.63 14.09 44.91
CA GLY A 24 -22.63 13.27 45.58
C GLY A 24 -23.93 13.13 44.78
N PHE A 25 -24.59 11.99 44.96
CA PHE A 25 -25.89 11.73 44.34
C PHE A 25 -26.76 10.81 45.20
N TYR A 26 -28.06 10.96 45.07
CA TYR A 26 -29.04 10.13 45.75
C TYR A 26 -29.44 8.94 44.88
N TRP A 27 -29.46 7.73 45.44
CA TRP A 27 -29.95 6.52 44.78
C TRP A 27 -31.11 5.89 45.56
N ASP A 28 -32.23 5.62 44.89
CA ASP A 28 -33.45 5.14 45.54
C ASP A 28 -33.48 3.62 45.81
N GLY A 29 -32.47 2.90 45.30
CA GLY A 29 -32.28 1.45 45.46
C GLY A 29 -33.04 0.59 44.45
N LYS A 30 -33.64 1.17 43.40
CA LYS A 30 -34.47 0.42 42.44
C LYS A 30 -33.81 0.17 41.10
N THR A 31 -33.05 1.13 40.59
CA THR A 31 -32.44 1.07 39.25
C THR A 31 -30.97 0.70 39.32
N ARG A 32 -30.44 0.09 38.26
CA ARG A 32 -29.00 -0.11 38.10
C ARG A 32 -28.34 1.17 37.63
N LEU A 33 -27.17 1.50 38.19
CA LEU A 33 -26.41 2.68 37.81
C LEU A 33 -25.06 2.33 37.18
N LYS A 34 -24.64 3.18 36.26
CA LYS A 34 -23.32 3.13 35.61
C LYS A 34 -22.63 4.48 35.68
N LEU A 35 -21.32 4.45 35.90
CA LEU A 35 -20.42 5.59 35.75
C LEU A 35 -19.89 5.60 34.31
N LYS A 36 -20.17 6.67 33.58
CA LYS A 36 -19.46 7.03 32.35
C LYS A 36 -18.38 8.04 32.71
N ILE A 37 -17.15 7.83 32.29
CA ILE A 37 -16.03 8.74 32.63
C ILE A 37 -15.01 8.81 31.50
N SER A 38 -14.44 9.99 31.28
CA SER A 38 -13.36 10.25 30.33
C SER A 38 -12.40 11.26 30.94
N VAL A 39 -11.10 10.99 30.86
CA VAL A 39 -10.03 11.88 31.32
C VAL A 39 -9.00 12.08 30.22
N ALA A 40 -8.48 13.29 30.11
CA ALA A 40 -7.32 13.61 29.29
C ALA A 40 -6.04 13.34 30.09
N GLY A 41 -5.63 12.07 30.12
CA GLY A 41 -4.64 11.54 31.04
C GLY A 41 -5.10 10.21 31.59
N ASP A 42 -5.00 9.99 32.90
CA ASP A 42 -5.47 8.77 33.56
C ASP A 42 -6.31 9.07 34.80
N TYR A 43 -7.04 8.09 35.34
CA TYR A 43 -7.90 8.28 36.52
C TYR A 43 -8.03 7.07 37.43
N ASN A 44 -8.44 7.36 38.66
CA ASN A 44 -8.89 6.42 39.68
C ASN A 44 -10.21 6.90 40.28
N ALA A 45 -11.27 6.11 40.14
CA ALA A 45 -12.61 6.44 40.61
C ALA A 45 -13.03 5.55 41.79
N TYR A 46 -13.73 6.17 42.75
CA TYR A 46 -14.17 5.56 43.99
C TYR A 46 -15.63 5.90 44.26
N ILE A 47 -16.39 4.92 44.75
CA ILE A 47 -17.76 5.09 45.24
C ILE A 47 -17.79 4.73 46.71
N ASN A 48 -18.23 5.65 47.56
CA ASN A 48 -18.26 5.46 49.03
C ASN A 48 -16.91 4.97 49.60
N GLY A 49 -15.80 5.47 49.04
CA GLY A 49 -14.43 5.08 49.43
C GLY A 49 -13.94 3.74 48.89
N ARG A 50 -14.74 3.01 48.11
CA ARG A 50 -14.34 1.76 47.46
C ARG A 50 -13.85 2.04 46.04
N PHE A 51 -12.73 1.44 45.64
CA PHE A 51 -12.16 1.58 44.31
C PHE A 51 -13.04 0.86 43.27
N VAL A 52 -13.50 1.58 42.24
CA VAL A 52 -14.50 1.05 41.28
C VAL A 52 -14.01 0.99 39.83
N SER A 53 -13.17 1.94 39.41
CA SER A 53 -12.79 2.08 38.00
C SER A 53 -11.47 2.83 37.89
N PHE A 54 -10.65 2.47 36.90
CA PHE A 54 -9.30 2.99 36.71
C PHE A 54 -8.86 2.85 35.25
N GLY A 55 -7.80 3.55 34.84
CA GLY A 55 -7.18 3.30 33.54
C GLY A 55 -8.02 3.85 32.38
N GLN A 56 -7.72 5.08 31.97
CA GLN A 56 -8.25 5.67 30.75
C GLN A 56 -7.76 4.87 29.53
N TYR A 57 -8.64 4.63 28.56
CA TYR A 57 -8.23 4.11 27.25
C TYR A 57 -7.34 5.13 26.52
N ALA A 58 -6.17 4.70 26.05
CA ALA A 58 -5.25 5.56 25.32
C ALA A 58 -5.87 5.98 23.97
N ASP A 59 -6.04 7.29 23.76
CA ASP A 59 -6.80 7.85 22.64
C ASP A 59 -6.21 9.18 22.09
N PHE A 60 -6.95 9.81 21.18
CA PHE A 60 -6.63 11.10 20.59
C PHE A 60 -7.73 12.13 20.88
N ALA A 61 -7.41 13.43 20.88
CA ALA A 61 -8.38 14.50 21.12
C ALA A 61 -9.61 14.46 20.18
N HIS A 62 -9.42 14.13 18.90
CA HIS A 62 -10.49 14.01 17.91
C HIS A 62 -11.25 12.68 17.99
N TYR A 63 -10.77 11.72 18.78
CA TYR A 63 -11.30 10.37 18.99
C TYR A 63 -11.34 10.07 20.50
N LYS A 64 -11.86 11.00 21.31
CA LYS A 64 -11.80 10.87 22.77
C LYS A 64 -12.74 9.77 23.27
N ILE A 65 -12.21 8.85 24.07
CA ILE A 65 -12.91 7.69 24.60
C ILE A 65 -13.45 7.95 26.00
N TYR A 66 -14.68 7.50 26.26
CA TYR A 66 -15.20 7.32 27.61
C TYR A 66 -15.36 5.84 27.97
N ASP A 67 -15.07 5.52 29.23
CA ASP A 67 -15.34 4.24 29.84
C ASP A 67 -16.75 4.19 30.42
N GLU A 68 -17.31 2.99 30.51
CA GLU A 68 -18.59 2.73 31.18
C GLU A 68 -18.37 1.61 32.20
N THR A 69 -18.68 1.86 33.48
CA THR A 69 -18.50 0.90 34.58
C THR A 69 -19.80 0.78 35.37
N GLU A 70 -20.27 -0.44 35.63
CA GLU A 70 -21.41 -0.67 36.52
C GLU A 70 -21.00 -0.37 37.97
N ILE A 71 -21.73 0.53 38.63
CA ILE A 71 -21.40 0.97 40.00
C ILE A 71 -22.42 0.51 41.05
N THR A 72 -23.55 -0.08 40.63
CA THR A 72 -24.61 -0.57 41.54
C THR A 72 -24.10 -1.39 42.73
N PRO A 73 -23.13 -2.32 42.58
CA PRO A 73 -22.62 -3.12 43.71
C PRO A 73 -21.92 -2.32 44.82
N PHE A 74 -21.59 -1.04 44.58
CA PHE A 74 -20.90 -0.16 45.52
C PHE A 74 -21.81 0.88 46.18
N LEU A 75 -23.10 0.89 45.80
CA LEU A 75 -24.07 1.87 46.27
C LEU A 75 -24.78 1.43 47.55
N GLU A 76 -25.19 2.42 48.32
CA GLU A 76 -26.12 2.28 49.44
C GLU A 76 -27.39 3.06 49.12
N LYS A 77 -28.56 2.57 49.54
CA LYS A 77 -29.81 3.33 49.35
C LYS A 77 -29.71 4.65 50.12
N GLY A 78 -29.87 5.78 49.42
CA GLY A 78 -29.68 7.11 49.98
C GLY A 78 -28.57 7.89 49.28
N GLU A 79 -27.89 8.75 50.04
CA GLU A 79 -26.75 9.55 49.55
C GLU A 79 -25.53 8.68 49.29
N ASN A 80 -24.93 8.82 48.11
CA ASN A 80 -23.71 8.16 47.71
C ASN A 80 -22.69 9.20 47.29
N LYS A 81 -21.41 8.87 47.46
CA LYS A 81 -20.30 9.76 47.17
C LYS A 81 -19.47 9.23 46.02
N LEU A 82 -19.28 10.06 44.99
CA LEU A 82 -18.31 9.85 43.91
C LEU A 82 -17.03 10.63 44.23
N PHE A 83 -15.90 9.95 44.20
CA PHE A 83 -14.59 10.56 44.34
C PHE A 83 -13.70 10.11 43.19
N VAL A 84 -13.10 11.06 42.46
CA VAL A 84 -12.24 10.76 41.31
C VAL A 84 -10.90 11.45 41.51
N VAL A 85 -9.82 10.72 41.32
CA VAL A 85 -8.48 11.30 41.17
C VAL A 85 -8.12 11.21 39.69
N GLY A 86 -7.94 12.34 39.03
CA GLY A 86 -7.40 12.43 37.67
C GLY A 86 -5.92 12.76 37.70
N TRP A 87 -5.17 12.26 36.72
CA TRP A 87 -3.78 12.61 36.48
C TRP A 87 -3.64 13.20 35.08
N TYR A 88 -3.28 14.47 35.02
CA TYR A 88 -2.92 15.16 33.78
C TYR A 88 -1.41 15.04 33.56
N VAL A 89 -1.03 14.33 32.51
CA VAL A 89 0.37 14.11 32.16
C VAL A 89 1.02 15.40 31.65
N GLY A 90 0.32 16.17 30.79
CA GLY A 90 0.79 17.45 30.24
C GLY A 90 2.07 17.38 29.40
N ARG A 91 2.36 16.21 28.84
CA ARG A 91 3.45 15.98 27.87
C ARG A 91 3.14 14.74 27.03
N SER A 92 3.45 14.80 25.73
CA SER A 92 3.37 13.64 24.83
C SER A 92 4.54 12.67 25.04
N PHE A 93 4.21 11.38 25.04
CA PHE A 93 5.13 10.24 25.11
C PHE A 93 4.72 9.19 24.05
N SER A 94 5.40 8.05 23.98
CA SER A 94 5.01 6.98 23.03
C SER A 94 3.70 6.25 23.41
N THR A 95 3.22 6.43 24.64
CA THR A 95 1.97 5.82 25.14
C THR A 95 0.82 6.81 25.32
N CYS A 96 1.07 8.12 25.17
CA CYS A 96 0.02 9.13 25.34
C CYS A 96 0.34 10.42 24.58
N LYS A 97 -0.72 11.14 24.20
CA LYS A 97 -0.63 12.46 23.58
C LYS A 97 -1.16 13.52 24.54
N ASP A 98 -0.45 14.65 24.64
CA ASP A 98 -0.96 15.82 25.35
C ASP A 98 -1.93 16.61 24.46
N PHE A 99 -3.09 16.91 25.03
CA PHE A 99 -4.11 17.73 24.40
C PHE A 99 -4.95 18.48 25.45
N GLY A 100 -4.38 18.73 26.64
CA GLY A 100 -5.04 19.47 27.70
C GLY A 100 -5.44 18.67 28.92
N ALA A 101 -5.70 19.37 30.02
CA ALA A 101 -6.21 18.79 31.25
C ALA A 101 -7.74 18.81 31.28
N GLY A 102 -8.35 17.67 31.58
CA GLY A 102 -9.81 17.59 31.66
C GLY A 102 -10.32 16.26 32.17
N LEU A 103 -11.43 16.33 32.90
CA LEU A 103 -12.26 15.22 33.35
C LEU A 103 -13.70 15.48 32.93
N SER A 104 -14.39 14.45 32.46
CA SER A 104 -15.83 14.47 32.23
C SER A 104 -16.45 13.17 32.74
N TYR A 105 -17.55 13.26 33.51
CA TYR A 105 -18.26 12.08 34.01
C TYR A 105 -19.77 12.27 34.10
N GLU A 106 -20.50 11.15 34.00
CA GLU A 106 -21.94 11.05 34.26
C GLU A 106 -22.25 9.77 35.03
N VAL A 107 -23.09 9.87 36.05
CA VAL A 107 -23.78 8.73 36.65
C VAL A 107 -25.18 8.66 36.03
N GLU A 108 -25.40 7.59 35.26
CA GLU A 108 -26.64 7.36 34.51
C GLU A 108 -27.29 6.07 35.00
N ASP A 109 -28.62 6.04 35.09
CA ASP A 109 -29.36 4.79 35.34
C ASP A 109 -29.65 4.00 34.05
N GLU A 110 -30.36 2.89 34.18
CA GLU A 110 -30.72 2.04 33.04
C GLU A 110 -31.76 2.66 32.09
N ASP A 111 -32.54 3.63 32.57
CA ASP A 111 -33.54 4.38 31.78
C ASP A 111 -32.92 5.62 31.09
N GLY A 112 -31.66 5.93 31.39
CA GLY A 112 -30.92 7.06 30.82
C GLY A 112 -31.12 8.38 31.56
N GLU A 113 -31.68 8.35 32.77
CA GLU A 113 -31.71 9.47 33.72
C GLU A 113 -30.31 9.70 34.28
N ILE A 114 -29.91 10.98 34.37
CA ILE A 114 -28.58 11.37 34.86
C ILE A 114 -28.75 11.90 36.28
N LEU A 115 -28.13 11.20 37.25
CA LEU A 115 -28.23 11.47 38.67
C LEU A 115 -27.11 12.39 39.18
N CYS A 116 -25.95 12.37 38.52
CA CYS A 116 -24.79 13.23 38.83
C CYS A 116 -23.92 13.38 37.57
N PHE A 117 -23.33 14.55 37.37
CA PHE A 117 -22.51 14.86 36.21
C PHE A 117 -21.49 15.95 36.55
N SER A 118 -20.36 15.96 35.84
CA SER A 118 -19.33 16.98 36.04
C SER A 118 -19.76 18.35 35.49
N ASP A 119 -19.60 19.39 36.29
CA ASP A 119 -19.77 20.79 35.91
C ASP A 119 -18.92 21.73 36.79
N GLU A 120 -19.00 23.05 36.60
CA GLU A 120 -18.24 24.02 37.42
C GLU A 120 -18.66 24.04 38.92
N GLY A 121 -19.77 23.39 39.27
CA GLY A 121 -20.22 23.17 40.64
C GLY A 121 -19.53 21.97 41.31
N THR A 122 -18.93 21.05 40.55
CA THR A 122 -18.15 19.94 41.08
C THR A 122 -17.00 20.44 41.94
N ARG A 123 -16.81 19.86 43.13
CA ARG A 123 -15.70 20.23 44.01
C ARG A 123 -14.42 19.60 43.52
N SER A 124 -13.35 20.39 43.45
CA SER A 124 -12.02 19.95 43.03
C SER A 124 -10.93 20.51 43.95
N ALA A 125 -9.81 19.78 44.07
CA ALA A 125 -8.62 20.16 44.82
C ALA A 125 -7.41 19.37 44.30
N TYR A 126 -6.18 19.79 44.63
CA TYR A 126 -5.02 18.93 44.38
C TYR A 126 -5.15 17.60 45.11
N ALA A 127 -4.69 16.51 44.48
CA ALA A 127 -4.69 15.19 45.07
C ALA A 127 -3.56 15.04 46.09
N ASN A 128 -3.74 15.55 47.31
CA ASN A 128 -2.71 15.72 48.37
C ASN A 128 -1.82 14.51 48.72
N GLY A 129 -2.13 13.29 48.26
CA GLY A 129 -1.23 12.15 48.36
C GLY A 129 -0.19 12.08 47.23
N TYR A 130 -0.57 12.38 46.00
CA TYR A 130 0.35 12.42 44.85
C TYR A 130 0.98 13.82 44.73
N VAL A 131 2.30 13.89 44.72
CA VAL A 131 3.02 15.16 44.58
C VAL A 131 2.99 15.57 43.11
N SER A 132 2.32 16.68 42.80
CA SER A 132 2.22 17.20 41.43
C SER A 132 3.51 17.91 40.99
N HIS A 133 3.71 17.97 39.66
CA HIS A 133 4.77 18.71 38.96
C HIS A 133 6.19 18.21 39.21
N VAL A 134 6.33 16.97 39.70
CA VAL A 134 7.65 16.36 39.89
C VAL A 134 8.31 16.06 38.55
N ASN A 135 7.52 15.67 37.55
CA ASN A 135 7.97 15.36 36.20
C ASN A 135 9.08 14.28 36.19
N LYS A 136 8.95 13.27 37.04
CA LYS A 136 9.93 12.17 37.18
C LYS A 136 9.83 11.23 35.99
N VAL A 137 10.59 11.48 34.92
CA VAL A 137 10.57 10.67 33.70
C VAL A 137 11.17 9.28 33.95
N ILE A 138 10.41 8.23 33.62
CA ILE A 138 10.93 6.84 33.58
C ILE A 138 11.70 6.64 32.28
N THR A 139 11.01 6.80 31.16
CA THR A 139 11.55 6.79 29.79
C THR A 139 10.80 7.79 28.91
N GLY A 140 11.34 8.11 27.73
CA GLY A 140 10.64 8.92 26.72
C GLY A 140 9.42 8.23 26.13
N GLN A 141 9.27 6.92 26.36
CA GLN A 141 8.17 6.10 25.89
C GLN A 141 7.08 5.97 26.95
N LEU A 142 7.43 5.50 28.15
CA LEU A 142 6.49 5.15 29.22
C LEU A 142 5.92 6.38 29.96
N GLY A 143 6.68 7.48 29.97
CA GLY A 143 6.29 8.72 30.63
C GLY A 143 6.75 8.82 32.08
N PHE A 144 5.92 9.45 32.92
CA PHE A 144 6.30 9.76 34.30
C PHE A 144 6.04 8.60 35.28
N SER A 145 6.89 8.53 36.30
CA SER A 145 6.64 7.85 37.58
C SER A 145 5.98 8.82 38.56
N TYR A 146 5.64 8.35 39.76
CA TYR A 146 4.98 9.14 40.78
C TYR A 146 5.79 9.23 42.09
N VAL A 147 5.48 10.28 42.86
CA VAL A 147 5.89 10.43 44.26
C VAL A 147 4.62 10.50 45.11
N TYR A 148 4.52 9.64 46.13
CA TYR A 148 3.37 9.61 47.02
C TYR A 148 3.73 9.97 48.46
N ASP A 149 3.12 11.02 49.01
CA ASP A 149 3.32 11.51 50.38
C ASP A 149 2.22 11.04 51.34
N THR A 150 2.59 10.14 52.24
CA THR A 150 1.66 9.52 53.21
C THR A 150 1.32 10.44 54.40
N ARG A 151 1.89 11.64 54.49
CA ARG A 151 1.58 12.64 55.54
C ARG A 151 0.29 13.43 55.22
N SER A 152 -0.43 13.03 54.17
CA SER A 152 -1.46 13.76 53.42
C SER A 152 -2.25 14.80 54.23
N ALA A 153 -2.29 16.03 53.70
CA ALA A 153 -3.05 17.15 54.25
C ALA A 153 -4.56 17.08 53.92
N LEU A 154 -5.38 17.86 54.63
CA LEU A 154 -6.80 18.03 54.32
C LEU A 154 -6.98 18.68 52.94
N TYR A 155 -8.00 18.25 52.19
CA TYR A 155 -8.32 18.83 50.88
C TYR A 155 -8.87 20.27 51.01
N GLU A 156 -8.29 21.19 50.23
CA GLU A 156 -8.79 22.55 50.08
C GLU A 156 -9.76 22.64 48.89
N TRP A 157 -11.01 22.20 49.10
CA TRP A 157 -12.03 22.14 48.06
C TRP A 157 -12.38 23.50 47.46
N LYS A 158 -12.41 23.57 46.13
CA LYS A 158 -12.87 24.72 45.32
C LYS A 158 -13.83 24.23 44.24
N GLY A 159 -14.57 25.14 43.59
CA GLY A 159 -15.34 24.77 42.39
C GLY A 159 -14.41 24.53 41.20
N ALA A 160 -14.64 23.45 40.45
CA ALA A 160 -13.88 23.12 39.26
C ALA A 160 -14.03 24.19 38.18
N LYS A 161 -13.06 24.25 37.26
CA LYS A 161 -13.07 25.13 36.10
C LYS A 161 -13.38 24.35 34.85
N ARG A 162 -14.23 24.91 34.00
CA ARG A 162 -14.51 24.34 32.69
C ARG A 162 -13.25 24.30 31.82
N ALA A 163 -12.98 23.15 31.21
CA ALA A 163 -11.95 22.94 30.20
C ALA A 163 -12.56 23.05 28.79
N GLU A 164 -11.97 23.90 27.94
CA GLU A 164 -12.55 24.29 26.64
C GLU A 164 -11.97 23.51 25.45
N GLU A 165 -10.94 22.69 25.67
CA GLU A 165 -10.11 22.07 24.62
C GLU A 165 -10.75 20.80 24.02
N PHE A 166 -11.85 20.33 24.59
CA PHE A 166 -12.46 19.04 24.26
C PHE A 166 -13.78 19.17 23.51
N GLY A 167 -13.96 18.32 22.49
CA GLY A 167 -15.23 18.16 21.80
C GLY A 167 -16.30 17.51 22.69
N LYS A 168 -17.58 17.75 22.37
CA LYS A 168 -18.72 17.11 23.06
C LYS A 168 -18.96 15.65 22.63
N ASN A 169 -18.41 15.25 21.48
CA ASN A 169 -18.64 13.93 20.90
C ASN A 169 -17.59 12.96 21.40
N LEU A 170 -17.94 12.17 22.43
CA LEU A 170 -17.09 11.10 22.96
C LEU A 170 -17.52 9.75 22.40
N VAL A 171 -16.56 8.89 22.13
CA VAL A 171 -16.79 7.52 21.63
C VAL A 171 -16.72 6.55 22.81
N LYS A 172 -17.58 5.53 22.82
CA LYS A 172 -17.53 4.49 23.85
C LYS A 172 -16.25 3.68 23.67
N ARG A 173 -15.62 3.24 24.77
CA ARG A 173 -14.48 2.32 24.74
C ARG A 173 -14.72 1.17 23.74
N PRO A 174 -13.83 0.95 22.76
CA PRO A 174 -14.07 0.02 21.67
C PRO A 174 -13.81 -1.45 22.04
N ASN A 175 -13.20 -1.70 23.20
CA ASN A 175 -12.80 -3.02 23.67
C ASN A 175 -13.07 -3.16 25.19
N ALA A 176 -12.84 -4.34 25.76
CA ALA A 176 -13.05 -4.56 27.19
C ALA A 176 -12.18 -3.63 28.07
N LYS A 177 -12.70 -3.30 29.25
CA LYS A 177 -11.94 -2.57 30.26
C LYS A 177 -11.00 -3.54 31.00
N LEU A 178 -9.83 -3.03 31.41
CA LEU A 178 -8.89 -3.79 32.23
C LEU A 178 -9.50 -4.20 33.57
N GLN A 179 -9.03 -5.33 34.08
CA GLN A 179 -9.45 -5.86 35.37
C GLN A 179 -8.29 -5.86 36.37
N LEU A 180 -8.62 -5.65 37.64
CA LEU A 180 -7.69 -5.86 38.75
C LEU A 180 -7.74 -7.31 39.16
N GLY A 181 -6.58 -7.94 39.19
CA GLY A 181 -6.37 -9.29 39.68
C GLY A 181 -6.05 -9.36 41.16
N GLU A 182 -5.59 -10.54 41.54
CA GLU A 182 -5.12 -10.83 42.88
C GLU A 182 -3.83 -10.06 43.21
N PHE A 183 -3.55 -9.92 44.51
CA PHE A 183 -2.26 -9.41 44.96
C PHE A 183 -1.20 -10.51 44.83
N VAL A 184 -0.18 -10.24 44.01
CA VAL A 184 1.01 -11.09 43.87
C VAL A 184 2.08 -10.56 44.82
N SER A 185 2.26 -11.25 45.94
CA SER A 185 3.28 -10.90 46.93
C SER A 185 4.68 -11.23 46.41
N ALA A 186 5.62 -10.30 46.58
CA ALA A 186 7.03 -10.54 46.29
C ALA A 186 7.74 -11.11 47.53
N ALA A 187 8.49 -12.19 47.36
CA ALA A 187 9.26 -12.82 48.43
C ALA A 187 10.59 -12.09 48.64
N LEU A 188 10.96 -11.79 49.89
CA LEU A 188 12.27 -11.22 50.21
C LEU A 188 13.37 -12.25 49.95
N ILE A 189 14.25 -11.97 48.99
CA ILE A 189 15.35 -12.87 48.59
C ILE A 189 16.73 -12.39 49.02
N ASP A 190 16.90 -11.09 49.28
CA ASP A 190 18.12 -10.52 49.89
C ASP A 190 17.75 -9.43 50.89
N LYS A 191 18.03 -9.68 52.17
CA LYS A 191 17.69 -8.77 53.27
C LYS A 191 18.58 -7.53 53.31
N GLU A 192 19.85 -7.64 52.94
CA GLU A 192 20.80 -6.51 52.97
C GLU A 192 20.48 -5.54 51.85
N LYS A 193 20.14 -6.06 50.66
CA LYS A 193 19.77 -5.25 49.49
C LYS A 193 18.29 -4.85 49.43
N LYS A 194 17.46 -5.37 50.35
CA LYS A 194 15.99 -5.23 50.35
C LYS A 194 15.40 -5.59 48.98
N LEU A 195 15.80 -6.76 48.46
CA LEU A 195 15.44 -7.26 47.13
C LEU A 195 14.36 -8.34 47.24
N TYR A 196 13.35 -8.24 46.39
CA TYR A 196 12.16 -9.08 46.40
C TYR A 196 11.92 -9.70 45.00
N ASP A 197 11.45 -10.95 44.96
CA ASP A 197 11.12 -11.71 43.74
C ASP A 197 9.62 -12.08 43.72
N LEU A 198 8.91 -11.70 42.65
CA LEU A 198 7.52 -12.09 42.38
C LEU A 198 7.39 -13.56 41.91
N GLY A 199 8.52 -14.20 41.58
CA GLY A 199 8.63 -15.58 41.11
C GLY A 199 8.45 -15.73 39.60
N ARG A 200 7.86 -14.74 38.94
CA ARG A 200 7.67 -14.66 37.49
C ARG A 200 7.48 -13.21 37.05
N GLU A 201 7.58 -12.99 35.75
CA GLU A 201 7.20 -11.73 35.12
C GLU A 201 5.70 -11.45 35.32
N SER A 202 5.40 -10.26 35.83
CA SER A 202 4.06 -9.81 36.16
C SER A 202 3.89 -8.34 35.81
N CYS A 203 2.66 -7.93 35.51
CA CYS A 203 2.31 -6.55 35.23
C CYS A 203 1.18 -6.10 36.16
N GLY A 204 1.33 -4.96 36.84
CA GLY A 204 0.32 -4.49 37.77
C GLY A 204 0.70 -3.22 38.53
N PHE A 205 -0.15 -2.82 39.47
CA PHE A 205 0.12 -1.65 40.31
C PHE A 205 0.91 -2.04 41.55
N LEU A 206 1.91 -1.24 41.92
CA LEU A 206 2.64 -1.42 43.17
C LEU A 206 1.65 -1.43 44.34
N GLU A 207 1.69 -2.49 45.13
CA GLU A 207 0.95 -2.60 46.38
C GLU A 207 1.92 -2.92 47.51
N ILE A 208 1.95 -2.05 48.51
CA ILE A 208 2.95 -2.06 49.57
C ILE A 208 2.35 -1.59 50.88
N LYS A 209 2.77 -2.23 51.97
CA LYS A 209 2.57 -1.72 53.33
C LYS A 209 3.92 -1.55 54.00
N PHE A 210 4.27 -0.31 54.29
CA PHE A 210 5.58 0.07 54.79
C PHE A 210 5.47 1.07 55.93
N LYS A 211 6.55 1.18 56.70
CA LYS A 211 6.76 2.23 57.69
C LYS A 211 8.14 2.84 57.47
N ALA A 212 8.16 4.14 57.26
CA ALA A 212 9.37 4.96 57.23
C ALA A 212 9.16 6.19 58.12
N GLU A 213 10.25 6.78 58.60
CA GLU A 213 10.18 8.00 59.42
C GLU A 213 9.45 9.13 58.68
N ALA A 214 8.85 10.05 59.45
CA ALA A 214 8.06 11.12 58.85
C ALA A 214 8.92 12.02 57.97
N GLY A 215 8.64 12.07 56.66
CA GLY A 215 9.43 12.80 55.66
C GLY A 215 10.57 12.00 55.01
N GLU A 216 10.85 10.79 55.47
CA GLU A 216 11.83 9.90 54.83
C GLU A 216 11.32 9.47 53.44
N ARG A 217 12.18 9.57 52.43
CA ARG A 217 11.86 9.18 51.05
C ARG A 217 12.38 7.77 50.78
N VAL A 218 11.48 6.90 50.34
CA VAL A 218 11.74 5.49 50.03
C VAL A 218 11.50 5.28 48.55
N ALA A 219 12.51 4.86 47.81
CA ALA A 219 12.37 4.53 46.39
C ALA A 219 12.16 3.01 46.22
N VAL A 220 11.18 2.63 45.43
CA VAL A 220 10.93 1.24 45.03
C VAL A 220 11.27 1.12 43.55
N ALA A 221 12.36 0.41 43.25
CA ALA A 221 12.73 0.08 41.88
C ALA A 221 12.02 -1.18 41.40
N PHE A 222 11.73 -1.24 40.10
CA PHE A 222 11.11 -2.38 39.43
C PHE A 222 11.91 -2.78 38.18
N GLY A 223 12.08 -4.08 37.96
CA GLY A 223 12.75 -4.59 36.75
C GLY A 223 12.64 -6.10 36.56
N GLU A 224 13.03 -6.57 35.38
CA GLU A 224 12.82 -7.97 34.95
C GLU A 224 13.94 -8.92 35.38
N HIS A 225 15.11 -8.39 35.78
CA HIS A 225 16.30 -9.18 36.07
C HIS A 225 17.13 -8.63 37.24
N ILE A 226 18.04 -9.46 37.74
CA ILE A 226 19.01 -9.14 38.81
C ILE A 226 20.44 -9.55 38.46
N ALA A 227 20.78 -9.53 37.16
CA ALA A 227 22.06 -9.97 36.62
C ALA A 227 23.29 -9.33 37.32
N ASP A 228 23.16 -8.09 37.81
CA ASP A 228 24.23 -7.38 38.53
C ASP A 228 24.09 -7.49 40.07
N GLY A 229 23.29 -8.43 40.54
CA GLY A 229 23.01 -8.67 41.96
C GLY A 229 21.93 -7.77 42.57
N GLY A 230 21.22 -6.98 41.77
CA GLY A 230 20.11 -6.12 42.17
C GLY A 230 19.33 -5.62 40.95
N VAL A 231 18.25 -4.89 41.18
CA VAL A 231 17.46 -4.28 40.10
C VAL A 231 18.23 -3.09 39.51
N ARG A 232 18.36 -3.04 38.18
CA ARG A 232 18.90 -1.88 37.45
C ARG A 232 17.93 -0.70 37.51
N ALA A 233 17.90 0.00 38.64
CA ALA A 233 17.00 1.14 38.85
C ALA A 233 17.27 2.31 37.88
N PHE A 234 18.52 2.51 37.48
CA PHE A 234 18.94 3.60 36.59
C PHE A 234 19.77 3.08 35.42
N ILE A 235 19.37 3.40 34.18
CA ILE A 235 20.05 2.93 32.96
C ILE A 235 20.08 4.06 31.93
N ASP A 236 21.26 4.62 31.63
CA ASP A 236 21.44 5.68 30.63
C ASP A 236 20.42 6.83 30.72
N GLY A 237 20.18 7.34 31.94
CA GLY A 237 19.24 8.43 32.20
C GLY A 237 17.77 8.01 32.33
N ARG A 238 17.46 6.72 32.22
CA ARG A 238 16.16 6.12 32.55
C ARG A 238 16.07 5.84 34.06
N ASP A 239 14.91 6.02 34.66
CA ASP A 239 14.68 5.89 36.12
C ASP A 239 13.45 5.00 36.39
N PHE A 240 13.69 3.73 36.69
CA PHE A 240 12.66 2.72 36.95
C PHE A 240 12.29 2.66 38.44
N THR A 241 12.04 3.82 39.06
CA THR A 241 11.65 3.90 40.47
C THR A 241 10.35 4.69 40.68
N ALA A 242 9.57 4.31 41.67
CA ALA A 242 8.56 5.19 42.29
C ALA A 242 8.97 5.54 43.71
N GLU A 243 8.56 6.71 44.20
CA GLU A 243 8.99 7.21 45.51
C GLU A 243 7.80 7.35 46.46
N LEU A 244 8.00 6.95 47.71
CA LEU A 244 7.03 7.03 48.79
C LEU A 244 7.63 7.85 49.95
N ILE A 245 6.86 8.75 50.55
CA ILE A 245 7.29 9.55 51.70
C ILE A 245 6.57 9.07 52.95
N GLY A 246 7.33 8.69 53.98
CA GLY A 246 6.83 8.14 55.22
C GLY A 246 6.11 9.16 56.11
N ASN A 247 5.21 8.67 56.96
CA ASN A 247 4.50 9.44 57.99
C ASN A 247 4.81 8.97 59.43
N GLY A 248 5.81 8.09 59.59
CA GLY A 248 6.18 7.47 60.88
C GLY A 248 5.31 6.28 61.30
N LYS A 249 4.34 5.85 60.49
CA LYS A 249 3.43 4.73 60.78
C LYS A 249 3.37 3.74 59.62
N TYR A 250 2.94 2.51 59.92
CA TYR A 250 2.62 1.54 58.89
C TYR A 250 1.43 2.03 58.06
N THR A 251 1.68 2.24 56.76
CA THR A 251 0.70 2.74 55.80
C THR A 251 0.63 1.80 54.61
N ALA A 252 -0.58 1.38 54.24
CA ALA A 252 -0.83 0.61 53.02
C ALA A 252 -1.10 1.57 51.86
N PHE A 253 -0.54 1.26 50.69
CA PHE A 253 -0.65 2.07 49.49
C PHE A 253 -0.73 1.19 48.25
N THR A 254 -1.59 1.60 47.31
CA THR A 254 -1.69 1.02 45.96
C THR A 254 -1.51 2.13 44.93
N GLY A 255 -0.44 2.07 44.13
CA GLY A 255 -0.06 3.10 43.16
C GLY A 255 -0.74 2.95 41.81
N ALA A 256 -2.05 3.16 41.76
CA ALA A 256 -2.90 2.88 40.58
C ALA A 256 -2.82 3.90 39.43
N PHE A 257 -1.67 4.56 39.22
CA PHE A 257 -1.44 5.46 38.06
C PHE A 257 -0.30 4.99 37.16
N ARG A 258 0.51 4.02 37.61
CA ARG A 258 1.57 3.46 36.78
C ARG A 258 1.64 1.96 36.98
N ARG A 259 1.43 1.21 35.89
CA ARG A 259 1.69 -0.23 35.84
C ARG A 259 3.21 -0.46 35.86
N PHE A 260 3.65 -1.44 36.62
CA PHE A 260 5.01 -1.96 36.61
C PHE A 260 4.98 -3.32 35.92
N GLY A 261 5.65 -3.44 34.78
CA GLY A 261 6.14 -4.73 34.27
C GLY A 261 7.44 -5.07 34.97
N CYS A 262 7.41 -6.08 35.83
CA CYS A 262 8.62 -6.58 36.47
C CYS A 262 8.45 -8.00 37.03
N ARG A 263 9.60 -8.61 37.34
CA ARG A 263 9.71 -9.76 38.24
C ARG A 263 10.29 -9.38 39.60
N TYR A 264 11.20 -8.42 39.64
CA TYR A 264 11.93 -8.05 40.84
C TYR A 264 11.60 -6.63 41.29
N LEU A 265 11.52 -6.46 42.61
CA LEU A 265 11.36 -5.17 43.27
C LEU A 265 12.51 -4.95 44.24
N GLN A 266 13.06 -3.73 44.30
CA GLN A 266 14.12 -3.39 45.25
C GLN A 266 13.83 -2.08 45.97
N VAL A 267 13.97 -2.08 47.30
CA VAL A 267 13.68 -0.91 48.14
C VAL A 267 14.97 -0.18 48.52
N PHE A 268 15.03 1.10 48.21
CA PHE A 268 16.11 2.03 48.61
C PHE A 268 15.58 3.03 49.64
N GLY A 269 16.36 3.29 50.69
CA GLY A 269 15.98 4.13 51.84
C GLY A 269 15.66 3.34 53.11
N GLU A 270 15.43 4.04 54.22
CA GLU A 270 15.17 3.42 55.53
C GLU A 270 13.67 3.19 55.76
N ALA A 271 13.21 1.97 55.45
CA ALA A 271 11.84 1.54 55.67
C ALA A 271 11.76 0.10 56.20
N GLU A 272 10.78 -0.14 57.07
CA GLU A 272 10.28 -1.47 57.44
C GLU A 272 9.15 -1.85 56.46
N ILE A 273 9.24 -3.02 55.82
CA ILE A 273 8.25 -3.51 54.85
C ILE A 273 7.46 -4.66 55.48
N GLU A 274 6.14 -4.51 55.61
CA GLU A 274 5.26 -5.60 56.06
C GLU A 274 4.91 -6.53 54.89
N TYR A 275 4.54 -5.95 53.75
CA TYR A 275 4.40 -6.67 52.48
C TYR A 275 4.68 -5.73 51.31
N ILE A 276 5.11 -6.30 50.19
CA ILE A 276 5.32 -5.61 48.91
C ILE A 276 5.01 -6.59 47.78
N GLY A 277 4.47 -6.08 46.68
CA GLY A 277 4.14 -6.87 45.51
C GLY A 277 3.38 -6.04 44.48
N LEU A 278 2.70 -6.72 43.57
CA LEU A 278 1.86 -6.09 42.56
C LEU A 278 0.41 -6.54 42.70
N ARG A 279 -0.53 -5.61 42.57
CA ARG A 279 -1.92 -5.92 42.22
C ARG A 279 -1.97 -6.11 40.72
N GLU A 280 -2.10 -7.35 40.24
CA GLU A 280 -2.05 -7.63 38.79
C GLU A 280 -3.12 -6.84 38.04
N VAL A 281 -2.78 -6.35 36.85
CA VAL A 281 -3.70 -5.69 35.92
C VAL A 281 -3.64 -6.47 34.62
N PHE A 282 -4.80 -6.83 34.07
CA PHE A 282 -4.84 -7.62 32.85
C PHE A 282 -6.05 -7.28 31.98
N TYR A 283 -5.91 -7.52 30.67
CA TYR A 283 -7.04 -7.55 29.76
C TYR A 283 -7.79 -8.90 29.90
N PRO A 284 -9.14 -8.91 29.98
CA PRO A 284 -9.91 -10.12 30.24
C PRO A 284 -9.98 -11.04 29.01
N LEU A 285 -8.90 -11.80 28.76
CA LEU A 285 -8.77 -12.73 27.65
C LEU A 285 -9.43 -14.08 27.93
N THR A 286 -10.06 -14.65 26.90
CA THR A 286 -10.56 -16.02 26.90
C THR A 286 -9.60 -16.91 26.14
N VAL A 287 -8.77 -17.66 26.84
CA VAL A 287 -7.79 -18.57 26.24
C VAL A 287 -8.47 -19.73 25.51
N ARG A 288 -8.11 -19.95 24.24
CA ARG A 288 -8.57 -21.09 23.44
C ARG A 288 -7.93 -22.39 23.96
N PRO A 289 -8.70 -23.50 24.07
CA PRO A 289 -8.17 -24.78 24.52
C PRO A 289 -6.97 -25.26 23.68
N TYR A 290 -6.01 -25.91 24.33
CA TYR A 290 -4.87 -26.57 23.68
C TYR A 290 -4.50 -27.85 24.41
N LYS A 291 -3.90 -28.79 23.68
CA LYS A 291 -3.27 -29.99 24.24
C LYS A 291 -1.94 -30.24 23.56
N ILE A 292 -0.85 -30.16 24.33
CA ILE A 292 0.52 -30.41 23.85
C ILE A 292 1.13 -31.53 24.70
N GLU A 293 1.54 -32.62 24.07
CA GLU A 293 2.06 -33.82 24.76
C GLU A 293 3.52 -33.65 25.22
N ASN A 294 4.37 -33.04 24.38
CA ASN A 294 5.78 -32.80 24.72
C ASN A 294 5.90 -31.71 25.80
N GLU A 295 6.54 -32.04 26.93
CA GLU A 295 6.62 -31.13 28.09
C GLU A 295 7.39 -29.84 27.79
N ARG A 296 8.55 -29.91 27.12
CA ARG A 296 9.36 -28.74 26.79
C ARG A 296 8.59 -27.80 25.86
N ARG A 297 7.95 -28.34 24.83
CA ARG A 297 7.11 -27.55 23.92
C ARG A 297 5.87 -27.00 24.60
N ARG A 298 5.26 -27.73 25.54
CA ARG A 298 4.15 -27.21 26.34
C ARG A 298 4.59 -25.97 27.14
N LYS A 299 5.74 -26.04 27.83
CA LYS A 299 6.32 -24.89 28.54
C LYS A 299 6.61 -23.72 27.60
N ILE A 300 7.19 -23.99 26.42
CA ILE A 300 7.41 -22.95 25.40
C ILE A 300 6.08 -22.27 25.02
N TYR A 301 5.03 -23.06 24.74
CA TYR A 301 3.73 -22.51 24.37
C TYR A 301 3.10 -21.69 25.51
N GLU A 302 3.12 -22.21 26.74
CA GLU A 302 2.57 -21.53 27.93
C GLU A 302 3.30 -20.21 28.22
N THR A 303 4.63 -20.19 28.11
CA THR A 303 5.43 -18.96 28.27
C THR A 303 5.18 -17.96 27.15
N ALA A 304 5.01 -18.41 25.90
CA ALA A 304 4.63 -17.53 24.80
C ALA A 304 3.21 -16.95 25.01
N LEU A 305 2.28 -17.75 25.51
CA LEU A 305 0.93 -17.30 25.85
C LEU A 305 0.96 -16.23 26.94
N ARG A 306 1.73 -16.46 28.00
CA ARG A 306 1.94 -15.47 29.07
C ARG A 306 2.58 -14.19 28.56
N THR A 307 3.52 -14.29 27.62
CA THR A 307 4.15 -13.11 26.98
C THR A 307 3.09 -12.26 26.28
N LEU A 308 2.15 -12.87 25.54
CA LEU A 308 1.03 -12.13 24.92
C LEU A 308 0.10 -11.47 25.94
N GLU A 309 -0.22 -12.17 27.03
CA GLU A 309 -1.07 -11.61 28.09
C GLU A 309 -0.43 -10.39 28.74
N LEU A 310 0.89 -10.42 28.97
CA LEU A 310 1.65 -9.31 29.55
C LEU A 310 1.81 -8.13 28.58
N CYS A 311 1.76 -8.38 27.27
CA CYS A 311 1.88 -7.37 26.22
C CYS A 311 0.52 -6.91 25.66
N LEU A 312 -0.59 -7.19 26.35
CA LEU A 312 -1.93 -6.76 25.95
C LEU A 312 -2.72 -6.17 27.13
N HIS A 313 -2.88 -4.84 27.08
CA HIS A 313 -3.68 -4.07 28.03
C HIS A 313 -4.77 -3.28 27.28
N GLU A 314 -4.79 -1.94 27.36
CA GLU A 314 -5.74 -1.14 26.57
C GLU A 314 -5.53 -1.30 25.05
N HIS A 315 -4.29 -1.55 24.65
CA HIS A 315 -3.84 -1.91 23.32
C HIS A 315 -2.72 -2.95 23.41
N TYR A 316 -2.21 -3.40 22.26
CA TYR A 316 -0.99 -4.20 22.20
C TYR A 316 0.22 -3.34 22.57
N GLU A 317 1.16 -3.92 23.29
CA GLU A 317 2.38 -3.27 23.77
C GLU A 317 3.58 -4.09 23.27
N ASP A 318 4.69 -3.43 22.97
CA ASP A 318 5.96 -4.11 22.69
C ASP A 318 6.42 -4.90 23.92
N CYS A 319 6.52 -4.23 25.08
CA CYS A 319 6.90 -4.80 26.37
C CYS A 319 6.17 -4.12 27.54
N PRO A 320 5.92 -4.83 28.66
CA PRO A 320 5.25 -4.26 29.82
C PRO A 320 6.18 -3.41 30.70
N TRP A 321 7.50 -3.49 30.52
CA TRP A 321 8.48 -2.87 31.43
C TRP A 321 8.85 -1.43 31.06
N ARG A 322 9.54 -1.21 29.93
CA ARG A 322 10.24 0.07 29.68
C ARG A 322 9.52 1.02 28.72
N GLU A 323 8.62 0.50 27.87
CA GLU A 323 7.96 1.31 26.82
C GLU A 323 6.44 1.25 26.87
N GLN A 324 5.85 0.06 27.01
CA GLN A 324 4.39 -0.16 26.90
C GLN A 324 3.77 0.47 25.64
N SER A 325 4.50 0.47 24.54
CA SER A 325 4.18 1.24 23.34
C SER A 325 3.66 0.34 22.21
N MET A 326 2.69 0.84 21.46
CA MET A 326 2.05 0.07 20.38
C MET A 326 2.77 0.27 19.05
N TYR A 327 3.73 -0.59 18.70
CA TYR A 327 4.38 -0.57 17.38
C TYR A 327 3.62 -1.45 16.37
N ILE A 328 3.54 -1.04 15.10
CA ILE A 328 2.76 -1.77 14.07
C ILE A 328 3.28 -3.20 13.86
N MET A 329 4.61 -3.39 13.76
CA MET A 329 5.20 -4.70 13.46
C MET A 329 4.98 -5.69 14.60
N ASP A 330 5.18 -5.25 15.84
CA ASP A 330 4.88 -5.98 17.06
C ASP A 330 3.41 -6.35 17.14
N THR A 331 2.55 -5.35 16.97
CA THR A 331 1.09 -5.51 16.98
C THR A 331 0.65 -6.53 15.94
N ARG A 332 1.22 -6.52 14.73
CA ARG A 332 0.91 -7.52 13.69
C ARG A 332 1.19 -8.94 14.19
N SER A 333 2.38 -9.18 14.74
CA SER A 333 2.80 -10.50 15.21
C SER A 333 1.96 -10.97 16.41
N GLN A 334 1.67 -10.05 17.33
CA GLN A 334 0.82 -10.30 18.49
C GLN A 334 -0.62 -10.59 18.10
N MET A 335 -1.20 -9.83 17.16
CA MET A 335 -2.54 -10.08 16.62
C MET A 335 -2.61 -11.44 15.92
N LEU A 336 -1.63 -11.78 15.09
CA LEU A 336 -1.57 -13.08 14.42
C LEU A 336 -1.55 -14.22 15.44
N CYS A 337 -0.74 -14.12 16.50
CA CYS A 337 -0.75 -15.11 17.57
C CYS A 337 -2.08 -15.10 18.35
N GLY A 338 -2.63 -13.92 18.61
CA GLY A 338 -3.89 -13.69 19.31
C GLY A 338 -5.08 -14.38 18.66
N TYR A 339 -5.17 -14.39 17.33
CA TYR A 339 -6.20 -15.12 16.57
C TYR A 339 -6.26 -16.63 16.90
N TYR A 340 -5.13 -17.21 17.30
CA TYR A 340 -5.01 -18.62 17.66
C TYR A 340 -4.95 -18.87 19.16
N ALA A 341 -4.65 -17.84 19.96
CA ALA A 341 -4.59 -17.92 21.41
C ALA A 341 -5.91 -17.60 22.11
N PHE A 342 -6.68 -16.63 21.61
CA PHE A 342 -7.78 -16.01 22.36
C PHE A 342 -9.08 -15.94 21.55
N ASP A 343 -10.23 -15.87 22.25
CA ASP A 343 -11.56 -15.65 21.68
C ASP A 343 -12.03 -14.20 21.90
N ASN A 344 -11.17 -13.24 21.56
CA ASN A 344 -11.34 -11.80 21.79
C ASN A 344 -10.95 -10.99 20.54
N PRO A 345 -11.74 -11.01 19.45
CA PRO A 345 -11.40 -10.28 18.22
C PRO A 345 -11.44 -8.75 18.37
N GLU A 346 -12.12 -8.23 19.39
CA GLU A 346 -12.33 -6.80 19.61
C GLU A 346 -11.04 -6.02 19.88
N CYS A 347 -10.04 -6.62 20.53
CA CYS A 347 -8.77 -5.95 20.81
C CYS A 347 -7.96 -5.70 19.51
N ALA A 348 -7.97 -6.66 18.59
CA ALA A 348 -7.40 -6.55 17.26
C ALA A 348 -8.12 -5.47 16.43
N LEU A 349 -9.46 -5.44 16.47
CA LEU A 349 -10.24 -4.42 15.78
C LEU A 349 -9.94 -3.00 16.30
N SER A 350 -9.91 -2.82 17.63
CA SER A 350 -9.61 -1.52 18.24
C SER A 350 -8.18 -1.07 17.93
N ALA A 351 -7.23 -1.99 17.91
CA ALA A 351 -5.84 -1.74 17.55
C ALA A 351 -5.71 -1.20 16.10
N ILE A 352 -6.38 -1.83 15.13
CA ILE A 352 -6.38 -1.39 13.73
C ILE A 352 -6.88 0.06 13.60
N ARG A 353 -7.99 0.37 14.27
CA ARG A 353 -8.56 1.73 14.25
C ARG A 353 -7.67 2.75 14.95
N LEU A 354 -7.03 2.37 16.05
CA LEU A 354 -6.10 3.24 16.76
C LEU A 354 -4.85 3.54 15.92
N MET A 355 -4.30 2.54 15.22
CA MET A 355 -3.24 2.73 14.23
C MET A 355 -3.67 3.67 13.10
N ALA A 356 -4.86 3.44 12.54
CA ALA A 356 -5.41 4.29 11.47
C ALA A 356 -5.60 5.76 11.90
N ALA A 357 -6.01 6.00 13.15
CA ALA A 357 -6.16 7.33 13.72
C ALA A 357 -4.82 8.07 13.91
N GLY A 358 -3.70 7.34 14.00
CA GLY A 358 -2.34 7.88 14.03
C GLY A 358 -1.70 8.10 12.66
N GLN A 359 -2.47 8.20 11.57
CA GLN A 359 -1.91 8.49 10.26
C GLN A 359 -1.53 9.97 10.12
N LYS A 360 -0.27 10.24 9.74
CA LYS A 360 0.28 11.58 9.55
C LYS A 360 -0.17 12.19 8.22
N GLU A 361 0.09 13.48 8.04
CA GLU A 361 -0.28 14.21 6.83
C GLU A 361 0.38 13.63 5.57
N ASN A 362 1.67 13.27 5.66
CA ASN A 362 2.43 12.66 4.56
C ASN A 362 1.99 11.22 4.19
N GLY A 363 1.04 10.64 4.91
CA GLY A 363 0.48 9.31 4.68
C GLY A 363 1.14 8.18 5.49
N LEU A 364 2.33 8.38 6.04
CA LEU A 364 2.95 7.43 6.97
C LEU A 364 2.26 7.47 8.34
N PHE A 365 2.52 6.49 9.19
CA PHE A 365 1.94 6.45 10.53
C PHE A 365 2.89 6.99 11.59
N GLU A 366 2.35 7.42 12.74
CA GLU A 366 3.14 7.63 13.95
C GLU A 366 3.94 6.36 14.31
N LEU A 367 5.07 6.52 15.01
CA LEU A 367 5.90 5.38 15.42
C LEU A 367 5.14 4.42 16.36
N CYS A 368 4.34 4.98 17.26
CA CYS A 368 3.52 4.26 18.24
C CYS A 368 2.10 4.88 18.33
N PHE A 369 1.16 4.18 18.97
CA PHE A 369 -0.24 4.62 19.05
C PHE A 369 -0.84 4.49 20.46
N PRO A 370 -1.54 5.53 20.97
CA PRO A 370 -1.48 6.91 20.49
C PRO A 370 -0.12 7.53 20.88
N ALA A 371 0.49 8.27 19.97
CA ALA A 371 1.67 9.04 20.26
C ALA A 371 1.73 10.28 19.38
N GLU A 372 2.56 11.25 19.76
CA GLU A 372 3.03 12.30 18.86
C GLU A 372 4.55 12.31 18.91
N VAL A 373 5.15 11.61 17.94
CA VAL A 373 6.58 11.36 17.91
C VAL A 373 7.16 11.87 16.59
N PRO A 374 8.35 12.49 16.61
CA PRO A 374 8.90 13.12 15.42
C PRO A 374 9.36 12.11 14.36
N ILE A 375 9.46 10.83 14.72
CA ILE A 375 10.03 9.76 13.89
C ILE A 375 8.91 8.84 13.39
N THR A 376 9.06 8.31 12.17
CA THR A 376 8.24 7.23 11.61
C THR A 376 9.13 6.19 10.93
N ILE A 377 8.66 4.93 10.89
CA ILE A 377 9.34 3.82 10.21
C ILE A 377 8.52 3.44 8.96
N PRO A 378 9.04 3.67 7.73
CA PRO A 378 8.33 3.35 6.50
C PRO A 378 7.97 1.85 6.34
N SER A 379 8.87 0.94 6.72
CA SER A 379 8.62 -0.50 6.65
C SER A 379 7.47 -0.94 7.56
N PHE A 380 7.35 -0.35 8.76
CA PHE A 380 6.24 -0.60 9.68
C PHE A 380 4.94 -0.02 9.14
N SER A 381 4.99 1.15 8.49
CA SER A 381 3.82 1.72 7.80
C SER A 381 3.30 0.80 6.69
N LEU A 382 4.19 0.18 5.91
CA LEU A 382 3.80 -0.80 4.89
C LEU A 382 3.19 -2.08 5.49
N ALA A 383 3.70 -2.52 6.65
CA ALA A 383 3.18 -3.68 7.37
C ALA A 383 1.71 -3.53 7.82
N PHE A 384 1.18 -2.30 7.92
CA PHE A 384 -0.23 -2.04 8.19
C PHE A 384 -1.16 -2.74 7.17
N THR A 385 -0.74 -2.88 5.91
CA THR A 385 -1.52 -3.62 4.90
C THR A 385 -1.67 -5.10 5.25
N THR A 386 -0.64 -5.71 5.82
CA THR A 386 -0.65 -7.10 6.31
C THR A 386 -1.58 -7.22 7.51
N VAL A 387 -1.49 -6.29 8.47
CA VAL A 387 -2.39 -6.23 9.64
C VAL A 387 -3.86 -6.24 9.21
N VAL A 388 -4.23 -5.37 8.29
CA VAL A 388 -5.62 -5.25 7.80
C VAL A 388 -6.03 -6.51 7.03
N LEU A 389 -5.20 -7.01 6.12
CA LEU A 389 -5.52 -8.21 5.34
C LEU A 389 -5.72 -9.43 6.25
N GLU A 390 -4.81 -9.67 7.19
CA GLU A 390 -4.88 -10.82 8.09
C GLU A 390 -6.12 -10.76 8.98
N TYR A 391 -6.44 -9.59 9.55
CA TYR A 391 -7.68 -9.43 10.31
C TYR A 391 -8.92 -9.65 9.44
N THR A 392 -8.98 -9.04 8.25
CA THR A 392 -10.10 -9.24 7.31
C THR A 392 -10.29 -10.70 6.98
N GLN A 393 -9.21 -11.47 6.82
CA GLN A 393 -9.27 -12.89 6.53
C GLN A 393 -9.70 -13.73 7.74
N PHE A 394 -9.20 -13.41 8.92
CA PHE A 394 -9.53 -14.07 10.18
C PHE A 394 -10.99 -13.80 10.58
N ALA A 395 -11.36 -12.54 10.73
CA ALA A 395 -12.69 -12.09 11.17
C ALA A 395 -13.75 -12.15 10.05
N LYS A 396 -13.33 -12.35 8.80
CA LYS A 396 -14.18 -12.27 7.59
C LYS A 396 -14.88 -10.90 7.47
N ASP A 397 -14.19 -9.85 7.89
CA ASP A 397 -14.72 -8.50 7.99
C ASP A 397 -14.33 -7.65 6.77
N CYS A 398 -15.13 -7.76 5.71
CA CYS A 398 -14.98 -6.89 4.54
C CYS A 398 -15.40 -5.44 4.79
N ALA A 399 -16.14 -5.15 5.88
CA ALA A 399 -16.52 -3.77 6.21
C ALA A 399 -15.31 -3.00 6.75
N LEU A 400 -14.52 -3.62 7.63
CA LEU A 400 -13.25 -3.05 8.06
C LEU A 400 -12.29 -2.87 6.88
N ALA A 401 -12.21 -3.84 5.96
CA ALA A 401 -11.38 -3.68 4.76
C ALA A 401 -11.75 -2.40 3.99
N LYS A 402 -13.05 -2.17 3.74
CA LYS A 402 -13.54 -0.95 3.09
C LYS A 402 -13.23 0.31 3.89
N GLU A 403 -13.33 0.24 5.22
CA GLU A 403 -12.99 1.34 6.13
C GLU A 403 -11.50 1.72 6.02
N MET A 404 -10.62 0.72 5.91
CA MET A 404 -9.16 0.90 5.93
C MET A 404 -8.53 1.17 4.56
N LEU A 405 -9.20 0.84 3.46
CA LEU A 405 -8.66 1.05 2.10
C LEU A 405 -8.23 2.51 1.84
N PRO A 406 -9.02 3.56 2.16
CA PRO A 406 -8.57 4.95 1.99
C PRO A 406 -7.31 5.31 2.80
N VAL A 407 -7.17 4.74 4.01
CA VAL A 407 -5.98 4.92 4.86
C VAL A 407 -4.76 4.27 4.18
N ILE A 408 -4.93 3.06 3.65
CA ILE A 408 -3.90 2.34 2.90
C ILE A 408 -3.51 3.08 1.62
N GLU A 409 -4.47 3.57 0.84
CA GLU A 409 -4.20 4.32 -0.40
C GLU A 409 -3.38 5.59 -0.11
N LYS A 410 -3.73 6.33 0.97
CA LYS A 410 -2.95 7.51 1.37
C LYS A 410 -1.52 7.14 1.77
N MET A 411 -1.32 6.05 2.50
CA MET A 411 0.01 5.54 2.86
C MET A 411 0.80 5.13 1.62
N LEU A 412 0.21 4.36 0.70
CA LEU A 412 0.87 3.96 -0.53
C LEU A 412 1.18 5.16 -1.44
N GLY A 413 0.38 6.22 -1.40
CA GLY A 413 0.65 7.47 -2.11
C GLY A 413 2.03 8.07 -1.79
N PHE A 414 2.51 7.92 -0.55
CA PHE A 414 3.88 8.32 -0.17
C PHE A 414 4.95 7.59 -0.99
N PHE A 415 4.82 6.28 -1.15
CA PHE A 415 5.80 5.46 -1.87
C PHE A 415 5.64 5.58 -3.38
N LEU A 416 4.40 5.51 -3.89
CA LEU A 416 4.11 5.50 -5.31
C LEU A 416 4.47 6.82 -6.00
N SER A 417 4.33 7.96 -5.31
CA SER A 417 4.76 9.26 -5.84
C SER A 417 6.29 9.43 -5.90
N ARG A 418 7.04 8.51 -5.30
CA ARG A 418 8.51 8.54 -5.17
C ARG A 418 9.19 7.33 -5.84
N LEU A 419 8.45 6.58 -6.66
CA LEU A 419 9.06 5.58 -7.52
C LEU A 419 9.84 6.28 -8.63
N ASP A 420 11.09 5.89 -8.82
CA ASP A 420 11.92 6.40 -9.92
C ASP A 420 11.49 5.79 -11.27
N GLY A 421 12.09 6.26 -12.37
CA GLY A 421 11.83 5.74 -13.73
C GLY A 421 12.03 4.22 -13.87
N ASP A 422 12.87 3.63 -13.02
CA ASP A 422 13.11 2.18 -12.94
C ASP A 422 12.03 1.43 -12.15
N GLY A 423 11.04 2.12 -11.57
CA GLY A 423 9.94 1.53 -10.80
C GLY A 423 10.30 1.09 -9.38
N LEU A 424 11.47 1.46 -8.86
CA LEU A 424 11.91 1.20 -7.48
C LEU A 424 11.77 2.45 -6.61
N PHE A 425 11.49 2.23 -5.33
CA PHE A 425 11.58 3.25 -4.29
C PHE A 425 13.02 3.40 -3.82
N LYS A 426 13.54 4.63 -3.84
CA LYS A 426 14.88 4.96 -3.36
C LYS A 426 14.85 5.42 -1.91
N THR A 427 15.74 4.86 -1.10
CA THR A 427 15.86 5.22 0.31
C THR A 427 16.74 6.45 0.48
N VAL A 428 16.14 7.56 0.91
CA VAL A 428 16.82 8.85 1.16
C VAL A 428 16.69 9.21 2.64
N SER A 429 17.79 9.69 3.24
CA SER A 429 17.76 10.27 4.59
C SER A 429 16.93 11.55 4.60
N GLU A 430 15.81 11.50 5.31
CA GLU A 430 14.87 12.60 5.50
C GLU A 430 14.65 12.83 6.99
N GLU A 431 14.37 14.07 7.37
CA GLU A 431 14.04 14.39 8.76
C GLU A 431 12.76 13.64 9.19
N GLY A 432 12.80 13.05 10.38
CA GLY A 432 11.68 12.27 10.91
C GLY A 432 11.47 10.90 10.27
N ILE A 433 12.32 10.45 9.33
CA ILE A 433 12.22 9.11 8.74
C ILE A 433 13.34 8.20 9.24
N TRP A 434 12.95 7.08 9.84
CA TRP A 434 13.85 6.03 10.28
C TRP A 434 13.68 4.77 9.43
N HIS A 435 14.67 4.47 8.59
CA HIS A 435 14.67 3.29 7.71
C HIS A 435 15.10 2.03 8.47
N PHE A 436 14.37 1.69 9.52
CA PHE A 436 14.56 0.50 10.35
C PHE A 436 13.98 -0.75 9.70
N TYR A 437 14.67 -1.88 9.85
CA TYR A 437 14.18 -3.19 9.42
C TYR A 437 14.42 -4.31 10.45
N GLU A 438 15.55 -4.33 11.14
CA GLU A 438 15.95 -5.43 12.04
C GLU A 438 17.09 -5.00 12.97
N TRP A 439 17.15 -5.55 14.19
CA TRP A 439 18.19 -5.28 15.21
C TRP A 439 19.51 -6.04 14.98
N ALA A 440 19.80 -6.41 13.72
CA ALA A 440 20.99 -7.18 13.36
C ALA A 440 21.80 -6.49 12.26
N GLY A 441 23.12 -6.50 12.42
CA GLY A 441 24.03 -5.84 11.48
C GLY A 441 23.76 -4.34 11.37
N ALA A 442 23.69 -3.82 10.14
CA ALA A 442 23.36 -2.42 9.85
C ALA A 442 21.88 -2.21 9.47
N LEU A 443 21.01 -3.20 9.76
CA LEU A 443 19.60 -3.19 9.37
C LEU A 443 18.71 -2.36 10.30
N ASP A 444 19.28 -1.85 11.39
CA ASP A 444 18.64 -0.88 12.28
C ASP A 444 18.55 0.51 11.63
N GLY A 445 19.10 0.70 10.43
CA GLY A 445 19.01 1.92 9.65
C GLY A 445 19.94 3.05 10.11
N ALA A 446 20.83 2.79 11.07
CA ALA A 446 21.85 3.71 11.58
C ALA A 446 21.31 5.10 12.02
N PHE A 447 20.13 5.14 12.64
CA PHE A 447 19.56 6.39 13.17
C PHE A 447 20.31 6.86 14.44
N PHE A 448 21.01 5.95 15.12
CA PHE A 448 21.87 6.22 16.27
C PHE A 448 23.24 5.55 16.05
N GLU A 449 24.22 6.27 15.49
CA GLU A 449 25.63 5.81 15.62
C GLU A 449 26.10 6.05 17.07
N LEU A 450 27.08 5.24 17.54
CA LEU A 450 27.70 5.38 18.87
C LEU A 450 28.32 6.77 19.12
N ASP A 451 28.58 7.54 18.06
CA ASP A 451 29.13 8.90 18.11
C ASP A 451 28.09 10.01 17.87
N GLY A 452 26.82 9.65 17.65
CA GLY A 452 25.73 10.60 17.40
C GLY A 452 25.67 11.17 15.98
N SER A 453 26.48 10.68 15.03
CA SER A 453 26.39 11.10 13.63
C SER A 453 25.29 10.32 12.87
N LYS A 454 24.60 10.99 11.95
CA LYS A 454 23.59 10.35 11.07
C LYS A 454 24.30 9.80 9.84
N LYS A 455 24.16 8.50 9.55
CA LYS A 455 24.60 7.95 8.26
C LYS A 455 23.64 8.40 7.16
N TYR A 456 24.13 9.23 6.23
CA TYR A 456 23.35 9.69 5.10
C TYR A 456 23.10 8.54 4.12
N ARG A 457 21.82 8.17 3.94
CA ARG A 457 21.37 7.16 2.98
C ARG A 457 20.85 7.86 1.72
N ASN A 458 21.29 7.35 0.56
CA ASN A 458 20.82 7.77 -0.74
C ASN A 458 21.03 6.62 -1.75
N GLU A 459 20.41 5.48 -1.46
CA GLU A 459 20.67 4.20 -2.13
C GLU A 459 19.36 3.43 -2.30
N TYR A 460 19.34 2.41 -3.15
CA TYR A 460 18.22 1.47 -3.21
C TYR A 460 18.54 0.29 -2.30
N ASP A 461 17.54 -0.17 -1.54
CA ASP A 461 17.62 -1.41 -0.78
C ASP A 461 16.47 -2.36 -1.14
N SER A 462 16.74 -3.65 -1.08
CA SER A 462 15.76 -4.67 -1.44
C SER A 462 14.67 -4.82 -0.39
N LEU A 463 14.94 -4.44 0.86
CA LEU A 463 14.05 -4.59 2.01
C LEU A 463 12.78 -3.74 1.85
N ILE A 464 12.90 -2.42 1.69
CA ILE A 464 11.72 -1.55 1.57
C ILE A 464 10.94 -1.83 0.30
N ASN A 465 11.62 -2.18 -0.79
CA ASN A 465 10.98 -2.51 -2.05
C ASN A 465 10.25 -3.86 -1.96
N ALA A 466 10.77 -4.85 -1.23
CA ALA A 466 10.06 -6.09 -0.96
C ALA A 466 8.87 -5.89 -0.02
N PHE A 467 9.00 -5.06 1.02
CA PHE A 467 7.87 -4.64 1.85
C PHE A 467 6.79 -3.92 1.03
N LEU A 468 7.19 -3.03 0.10
CA LEU A 468 6.27 -2.34 -0.79
C LEU A 468 5.56 -3.31 -1.73
N SER A 469 6.28 -4.30 -2.28
CA SER A 469 5.67 -5.37 -3.09
C SER A 469 4.63 -6.17 -2.32
N ILE A 470 4.94 -6.58 -1.09
CA ILE A 470 3.99 -7.28 -0.21
C ILE A 470 2.78 -6.37 0.09
N ALA A 471 3.00 -5.09 0.34
CA ALA A 471 1.93 -4.14 0.61
C ALA A 471 1.01 -3.91 -0.60
N LEU A 472 1.56 -3.86 -1.81
CA LEU A 472 0.80 -3.76 -3.06
C LEU A 472 -0.03 -5.03 -3.30
N ASP A 473 0.54 -6.20 -3.06
CA ASP A 473 -0.19 -7.48 -3.15
C ASP A 473 -1.33 -7.55 -2.14
N ASN A 474 -1.07 -7.19 -0.88
CA ASN A 474 -2.07 -7.15 0.17
C ASN A 474 -3.20 -6.18 -0.18
N THR A 475 -2.86 -5.01 -0.71
CA THR A 475 -3.83 -3.99 -1.13
C THR A 475 -4.69 -4.47 -2.29
N ALA A 476 -4.10 -5.13 -3.29
CA ALA A 476 -4.85 -5.74 -4.38
C ALA A 476 -5.80 -6.84 -3.90
N LYS A 477 -5.38 -7.67 -2.94
CA LYS A 477 -6.24 -8.66 -2.28
C LYS A 477 -7.39 -7.99 -1.52
N LEU A 478 -7.12 -6.90 -0.79
CA LEU A 478 -8.15 -6.12 -0.10
C LEU A 478 -9.18 -5.55 -1.07
N PHE A 479 -8.76 -4.91 -2.17
CA PHE A 479 -9.70 -4.43 -3.19
C PHE A 479 -10.48 -5.57 -3.87
N SER A 480 -9.86 -6.73 -4.06
CA SER A 480 -10.54 -7.90 -4.62
C SER A 480 -11.67 -8.40 -3.71
N VAL A 481 -11.47 -8.39 -2.38
CA VAL A 481 -12.50 -8.84 -1.43
C VAL A 481 -13.58 -7.79 -1.17
N THR A 482 -13.33 -6.51 -1.47
CA THR A 482 -14.34 -5.45 -1.42
C THR A 482 -15.13 -5.29 -2.72
N GLY A 483 -14.65 -5.87 -3.83
CA GLY A 483 -15.30 -5.91 -5.14
C GLY A 483 -14.79 -4.86 -6.14
N GLU A 484 -13.70 -4.16 -5.84
CA GLU A 484 -13.12 -3.08 -6.65
C GLU A 484 -11.96 -3.61 -7.53
N TYR A 485 -12.30 -4.50 -8.46
CA TYR A 485 -11.29 -5.24 -9.24
C TYR A 485 -10.38 -4.38 -10.11
N ASP A 486 -10.84 -3.24 -10.61
CA ASP A 486 -10.00 -2.33 -11.41
C ASP A 486 -8.84 -1.77 -10.59
N LYS A 487 -9.09 -1.41 -9.32
CA LYS A 487 -8.04 -1.00 -8.38
C LYS A 487 -7.13 -2.18 -8.01
N ALA A 488 -7.70 -3.39 -7.84
CA ALA A 488 -6.89 -4.57 -7.59
C ALA A 488 -5.88 -4.85 -8.73
N ILE A 489 -6.32 -4.72 -9.98
CA ILE A 489 -5.46 -4.86 -11.17
C ILE A 489 -4.39 -3.75 -11.19
N TYR A 490 -4.78 -2.49 -10.93
CA TYR A 490 -3.84 -1.36 -10.88
C TYR A 490 -2.67 -1.61 -9.91
N TYR A 491 -2.93 -2.04 -8.68
CA TYR A 491 -1.88 -2.30 -7.69
C TYR A 491 -1.04 -3.54 -8.06
N GLN A 492 -1.63 -4.57 -8.69
CA GLN A 492 -0.87 -5.72 -9.18
C GLN A 492 0.07 -5.35 -10.34
N ASP A 493 -0.36 -4.48 -11.26
CA ASP A 493 0.48 -4.03 -12.38
C ASP A 493 1.72 -3.27 -11.88
N ILE A 494 1.56 -2.45 -10.84
CA ILE A 494 2.69 -1.77 -10.19
C ILE A 494 3.61 -2.80 -9.53
N ARG A 495 3.04 -3.75 -8.78
CA ARG A 495 3.81 -4.82 -8.12
C ARG A 495 4.65 -5.63 -9.13
N ILE A 496 4.08 -6.00 -10.27
CA ILE A 496 4.78 -6.76 -11.32
C ILE A 496 6.01 -5.99 -11.82
N LYS A 497 5.85 -4.69 -12.09
CA LYS A 497 6.96 -3.82 -12.52
C LYS A 497 8.03 -3.70 -11.43
N LEU A 498 7.61 -3.44 -10.19
CA LEU A 498 8.47 -3.35 -9.02
C LEU A 498 9.30 -4.62 -8.82
N ASN A 499 8.67 -5.80 -8.86
CA ASN A 499 9.34 -7.09 -8.68
C ASN A 499 10.35 -7.39 -9.79
N LYS A 500 10.03 -7.03 -11.04
CA LYS A 500 10.97 -7.15 -12.15
C LYS A 500 12.24 -6.34 -11.87
N SER A 501 12.08 -5.05 -11.53
CA SER A 501 13.20 -4.18 -11.22
C SER A 501 13.97 -4.62 -9.96
N LEU A 502 13.27 -5.17 -8.96
CA LEU A 502 13.88 -5.73 -7.76
C LEU A 502 14.79 -6.91 -8.11
N LYS A 503 14.33 -7.82 -8.96
CA LYS A 503 15.13 -8.94 -9.45
C LYS A 503 16.35 -8.45 -10.23
N GLU A 504 16.14 -7.60 -11.23
CA GLU A 504 17.19 -7.10 -12.11
C GLU A 504 18.30 -6.36 -11.35
N LYS A 505 17.96 -5.63 -10.28
CA LYS A 505 18.93 -4.81 -9.55
C LYS A 505 19.65 -5.56 -8.43
N PHE A 506 18.97 -6.47 -7.73
CA PHE A 506 19.48 -7.03 -6.48
C PHE A 506 19.82 -8.52 -6.55
N TYR A 507 19.22 -9.31 -7.44
CA TYR A 507 19.50 -10.74 -7.51
C TYR A 507 20.85 -10.99 -8.17
N SER A 508 21.73 -11.72 -7.49
CA SER A 508 23.02 -12.17 -8.02
C SER A 508 22.92 -13.64 -8.45
N PRO A 509 23.02 -13.96 -9.75
CA PRO A 509 23.04 -15.35 -10.22
C PRO A 509 24.25 -16.14 -9.70
N GLU A 510 25.37 -15.47 -9.39
CA GLU A 510 26.59 -16.11 -8.90
C GLU A 510 26.41 -16.64 -7.47
N THR A 511 25.82 -15.83 -6.59
CA THR A 511 25.56 -16.23 -5.19
C THR A 511 24.21 -16.92 -5.03
N GLY A 512 23.29 -16.75 -5.98
CA GLY A 512 21.91 -17.20 -5.92
C GLY A 512 21.11 -16.49 -4.83
N LEU A 513 21.45 -15.25 -4.50
CA LEU A 513 20.88 -14.45 -3.40
C LEU A 513 20.56 -13.03 -3.87
N PHE A 514 19.62 -12.40 -3.18
CA PHE A 514 19.38 -10.96 -3.27
C PHE A 514 20.33 -10.20 -2.36
N ARG A 515 21.04 -9.23 -2.92
CA ARG A 515 21.79 -8.23 -2.16
C ARG A 515 20.81 -7.36 -1.37
N THR A 516 21.22 -6.94 -0.18
CA THR A 516 20.43 -6.04 0.67
C THR A 516 20.45 -4.62 0.13
N TYR A 517 21.61 -4.14 -0.33
CA TYR A 517 21.81 -2.79 -0.86
C TYR A 517 22.31 -2.85 -2.31
N SER A 518 21.98 -1.85 -3.12
CA SER A 518 22.32 -1.86 -4.56
C SER A 518 23.81 -1.62 -4.86
N ASP A 519 24.53 -1.01 -3.93
CA ASP A 519 25.89 -0.51 -4.05
C ASP A 519 26.93 -1.36 -3.28
N ARG A 520 26.49 -2.44 -2.60
CA ARG A 520 27.32 -3.26 -1.71
C ARG A 520 26.99 -4.74 -1.86
N GLU A 521 28.01 -5.58 -1.68
CA GLU A 521 27.85 -7.04 -1.64
C GLU A 521 27.52 -7.52 -0.21
N GLU A 522 26.41 -6.99 0.31
CA GLU A 522 25.88 -7.35 1.63
C GLU A 522 24.57 -8.14 1.45
N TYR A 523 24.39 -9.17 2.27
CA TYR A 523 23.24 -10.06 2.22
C TYR A 523 22.65 -10.20 3.63
N SER A 524 21.34 -10.33 3.72
CA SER A 524 20.65 -10.62 4.98
C SER A 524 19.60 -11.72 4.81
N GLU A 525 19.36 -12.43 5.90
CA GLU A 525 18.29 -13.41 6.01
C GLU A 525 16.93 -12.75 5.73
N LEU A 526 16.67 -11.59 6.33
CA LEU A 526 15.45 -10.81 6.11
C LEU A 526 15.24 -10.40 4.65
N SER A 527 16.26 -9.86 3.98
CA SER A 527 16.12 -9.41 2.58
C SER A 527 15.74 -10.56 1.66
N ASN A 528 16.40 -11.71 1.82
CA ASN A 528 16.11 -12.88 1.01
C ASN A 528 14.76 -13.51 1.35
N ALA A 529 14.38 -13.58 2.62
CA ALA A 529 13.06 -14.03 3.03
C ALA A 529 11.94 -13.15 2.47
N LEU A 530 12.09 -11.82 2.53
CA LEU A 530 11.13 -10.86 1.98
C LEU A 530 11.05 -10.94 0.46
N CYS A 531 12.17 -11.09 -0.26
CA CYS A 531 12.14 -11.25 -1.72
C CYS A 531 11.44 -12.55 -2.16
N VAL A 532 11.56 -13.63 -1.39
CA VAL A 532 10.78 -14.86 -1.61
C VAL A 532 9.29 -14.62 -1.34
N LEU A 533 8.95 -13.97 -0.22
CA LEU A 533 7.55 -13.67 0.13
C LEU A 533 6.88 -12.72 -0.88
N ALA A 534 7.61 -11.74 -1.38
CA ALA A 534 7.20 -10.79 -2.41
C ALA A 534 7.04 -11.45 -3.79
N GLU A 535 7.54 -12.68 -3.99
CA GLU A 535 7.61 -13.38 -5.29
C GLU A 535 8.43 -12.59 -6.32
N ALA A 536 9.57 -12.06 -5.89
CA ALA A 536 10.51 -11.36 -6.75
C ALA A 536 11.47 -12.30 -7.49
N CYS A 537 11.40 -13.60 -7.22
CA CYS A 537 12.20 -14.64 -7.88
C CYS A 537 11.32 -15.80 -8.36
N SER A 538 11.86 -16.64 -9.23
CA SER A 538 11.23 -17.87 -9.69
C SER A 538 11.16 -18.93 -8.58
N ASP A 539 10.31 -19.94 -8.75
CA ASP A 539 10.15 -21.03 -7.79
C ASP A 539 11.46 -21.80 -7.56
N GLU A 540 12.29 -21.98 -8.59
CA GLU A 540 13.60 -22.63 -8.49
C GLU A 540 14.59 -21.79 -7.66
N GLU A 541 14.65 -20.49 -7.91
CA GLU A 541 15.51 -19.56 -7.17
C GLU A 541 15.05 -19.45 -5.71
N ALA A 542 13.72 -19.38 -5.48
CA ALA A 542 13.15 -19.39 -4.15
C ALA A 542 13.54 -20.66 -3.39
N LYS A 543 13.44 -21.84 -4.01
CA LYS A 543 13.90 -23.13 -3.44
C LYS A 543 15.36 -23.08 -3.00
N ALA A 544 16.25 -22.54 -3.83
CA ALA A 544 17.67 -22.42 -3.50
C ALA A 544 17.92 -21.45 -2.31
N ILE A 545 17.16 -20.36 -2.23
CA ILE A 545 17.23 -19.41 -1.12
C ILE A 545 16.74 -20.06 0.18
N VAL A 546 15.57 -20.73 0.16
CA VAL A 546 14.99 -21.32 1.38
C VAL A 546 15.81 -22.48 1.94
N GLU A 547 16.59 -23.18 1.11
CA GLU A 547 17.54 -24.19 1.60
C GLU A 547 18.60 -23.56 2.51
N LYS A 548 19.10 -22.37 2.16
CA LYS A 548 20.02 -21.59 3.00
C LYS A 548 19.32 -21.05 4.25
N LEU A 549 18.08 -20.57 4.14
CA LEU A 549 17.27 -20.11 5.28
C LEU A 549 17.02 -21.24 6.30
N ALA A 550 16.84 -22.48 5.84
CA ALA A 550 16.51 -23.62 6.70
C ALA A 550 17.68 -24.10 7.55
N VAL A 551 18.91 -24.00 7.04
CA VAL A 551 20.12 -24.51 7.73
C VAL A 551 20.96 -23.41 8.38
N GLY A 552 20.70 -22.15 8.05
CA GLY A 552 21.54 -21.00 8.42
C GLY A 552 22.76 -20.91 7.51
N TYR A 553 22.94 -19.75 6.88
CA TYR A 553 24.09 -19.45 6.03
C TYR A 553 24.96 -18.38 6.69
N ASP A 554 26.28 -18.55 6.68
CA ASP A 554 27.20 -17.64 7.38
C ASP A 554 27.56 -16.40 6.55
N GLY A 555 27.26 -16.40 5.25
CA GLY A 555 27.52 -15.27 4.35
C GLY A 555 26.46 -14.17 4.38
N TRP A 556 25.56 -14.16 5.35
CA TRP A 556 24.55 -13.10 5.53
C TRP A 556 24.36 -12.71 7.00
N VAL A 557 23.73 -11.57 7.23
CA VAL A 557 23.27 -11.16 8.57
C VAL A 557 22.00 -11.96 8.92
N ARG A 558 22.00 -12.67 10.06
CA ARG A 558 20.84 -13.43 10.55
C ARG A 558 19.86 -12.53 11.29
N ASN A 559 18.56 -12.88 11.26
CA ASN A 559 17.53 -12.13 11.96
C ASN A 559 17.64 -12.31 13.47
N THR A 560 17.10 -11.35 14.23
CA THR A 560 16.74 -11.61 15.63
C THR A 560 15.35 -12.25 15.69
N LEU A 561 14.80 -12.43 16.90
CA LEU A 561 13.43 -12.89 17.09
C LEU A 561 12.41 -11.99 16.38
N SER A 562 12.71 -10.69 16.27
CA SER A 562 11.81 -9.68 15.70
C SER A 562 11.30 -9.99 14.30
N MET A 563 12.17 -10.51 13.42
CA MET A 563 11.84 -10.79 12.03
C MET A 563 11.90 -12.28 11.67
N SER A 564 11.92 -13.16 12.68
CA SER A 564 11.93 -14.62 12.47
C SER A 564 10.67 -15.12 11.74
N ILE A 565 9.54 -14.43 11.91
CA ILE A 565 8.29 -14.72 11.20
C ILE A 565 8.44 -14.69 9.67
N PHE A 566 9.19 -13.73 9.12
CA PHE A 566 9.39 -13.64 7.67
C PHE A 566 10.22 -14.81 7.14
N ARG A 567 11.23 -15.25 7.90
CA ARG A 567 12.00 -16.45 7.56
C ARG A 567 11.10 -17.69 7.57
N TYR A 568 10.35 -17.90 8.63
CA TYR A 568 9.47 -19.06 8.75
C TYR A 568 8.39 -19.06 7.65
N ASP A 569 7.76 -17.92 7.39
CA ASP A 569 6.73 -17.80 6.35
C ASP A 569 7.31 -18.04 4.94
N ALA A 570 8.54 -17.59 4.67
CA ALA A 570 9.23 -17.89 3.41
C ALA A 570 9.48 -19.40 3.23
N LEU A 571 9.94 -20.08 4.29
CA LEU A 571 10.09 -21.55 4.30
C LEU A 571 8.76 -22.25 4.01
N LEU A 572 7.69 -21.86 4.70
CA LEU A 572 6.37 -22.48 4.56
C LEU A 572 5.72 -22.20 3.20
N LYS A 573 5.96 -21.02 2.61
CA LYS A 573 5.47 -20.65 1.28
C LYS A 573 6.04 -21.55 0.19
N THR A 574 7.31 -21.95 0.29
CA THR A 574 7.96 -22.79 -0.71
C THR A 574 7.64 -24.27 -0.57
N ASP A 575 7.79 -24.84 0.64
CA ASP A 575 7.45 -26.24 0.90
C ASP A 575 7.16 -26.47 2.40
N ARG A 576 5.89 -26.42 2.73
CA ARG A 576 5.40 -26.58 4.10
C ARG A 576 5.79 -27.90 4.73
N GLU A 577 5.63 -29.01 4.03
CA GLU A 577 5.90 -30.34 4.61
C GLU A 577 7.40 -30.55 4.85
N LYS A 578 8.24 -30.08 3.92
CA LYS A 578 9.70 -30.17 4.04
C LYS A 578 10.25 -29.34 5.20
N TYR A 579 9.76 -28.13 5.44
CA TYR A 579 10.41 -27.16 6.33
C TYR A 579 9.82 -27.03 7.73
N VAL A 580 8.65 -27.62 8.02
CA VAL A 580 8.12 -27.67 9.40
C VAL A 580 9.14 -28.19 10.43
N PRO A 581 9.91 -29.28 10.18
CA PRO A 581 10.91 -29.75 11.12
C PRO A 581 12.03 -28.74 11.42
N ALA A 582 12.45 -27.94 10.42
CA ALA A 582 13.49 -26.94 10.58
C ALA A 582 13.01 -25.78 11.46
N ILE A 583 11.77 -25.31 11.26
CA ILE A 583 11.16 -24.28 12.10
C ILE A 583 10.99 -24.76 13.53
N LEU A 584 10.49 -26.00 13.72
CA LEU A 584 10.34 -26.57 15.06
C LEU A 584 11.67 -26.74 15.79
N LYS A 585 12.73 -27.12 15.07
CA LYS A 585 14.08 -27.19 15.64
C LYS A 585 14.56 -25.83 16.13
N ASP A 586 14.42 -24.80 15.29
CA ASP A 586 14.81 -23.43 15.64
C ASP A 586 14.01 -22.88 16.84
N ILE A 587 12.71 -23.19 16.91
CA ILE A 587 11.87 -22.87 18.08
C ILE A 587 12.36 -23.62 19.32
N ASP A 588 12.59 -24.93 19.23
CA ASP A 588 13.03 -25.75 20.37
C ASP A 588 14.39 -25.28 20.93
N GLU A 589 15.30 -24.83 20.06
CA GLU A 589 16.62 -24.31 20.41
C GLU A 589 16.54 -22.90 21.01
N THR A 590 15.88 -21.97 20.32
CA THR A 590 15.85 -20.54 20.69
C THR A 590 15.02 -20.30 21.94
N TYR A 591 13.79 -20.81 21.97
CA TYR A 591 12.90 -20.64 23.13
C TYR A 591 13.29 -21.57 24.28
N GLY A 592 13.84 -22.73 23.95
CA GLY A 592 14.44 -23.62 24.94
C GLY A 592 15.60 -22.96 25.67
N TYR A 593 16.50 -22.26 24.96
CA TYR A 593 17.59 -21.50 25.57
C TYR A 593 17.08 -20.45 26.57
N MET A 594 16.04 -19.67 26.21
CA MET A 594 15.46 -18.68 27.12
C MET A 594 14.91 -19.36 28.39
N LEU A 595 14.16 -20.46 28.24
CA LEU A 595 13.64 -21.22 29.39
C LEU A 595 14.75 -21.80 30.27
N ASP A 596 15.81 -22.33 29.67
CA ASP A 596 16.95 -22.89 30.39
C ASP A 596 17.70 -21.78 31.18
N ASN A 597 17.54 -20.51 30.79
CA ASN A 597 18.03 -19.32 31.49
C ASN A 597 16.97 -18.64 32.39
N GLY A 598 15.90 -19.34 32.74
CA GLY A 598 14.94 -18.89 33.75
C GLY A 598 13.86 -17.93 33.25
N ALA A 599 13.67 -17.83 31.92
CA ALA A 599 12.61 -17.04 31.32
C ALA A 599 11.20 -17.48 31.79
N THR A 600 10.41 -16.52 32.25
CA THR A 600 8.98 -16.69 32.55
C THR A 600 8.06 -15.97 31.56
N SER A 601 8.68 -15.27 30.61
CA SER A 601 8.17 -14.57 29.43
C SER A 601 9.31 -14.57 28.40
N PHE A 602 9.03 -14.35 27.12
CA PHE A 602 10.08 -14.38 26.08
C PHE A 602 10.67 -13.02 25.77
N TRP A 603 11.99 -13.03 25.56
CA TRP A 603 12.83 -11.85 25.47
C TRP A 603 12.70 -11.17 24.12
N GLU A 604 13.07 -9.89 24.06
CA GLU A 604 13.09 -9.09 22.83
C GLU A 604 14.11 -9.62 21.83
N THR A 605 15.32 -9.95 22.31
CA THR A 605 16.37 -10.62 21.55
C THR A 605 17.02 -11.71 22.40
N ILE A 606 17.79 -12.60 21.77
CA ILE A 606 18.48 -13.68 22.48
C ILE A 606 19.58 -13.19 23.43
N LYS A 607 19.98 -11.91 23.33
CA LYS A 607 20.96 -11.29 24.25
C LYS A 607 20.35 -10.94 25.61
N GLY A 608 19.02 -11.03 25.75
CA GLY A 608 18.32 -10.79 27.02
C GLY A 608 18.58 -9.40 27.57
N GLU A 609 18.77 -9.32 28.90
CA GLU A 609 18.90 -8.06 29.63
C GLU A 609 20.16 -7.26 29.25
N ALA A 610 21.14 -7.89 28.62
CA ALA A 610 22.39 -7.24 28.22
C ALA A 610 22.24 -6.41 26.92
N ASP A 611 21.15 -6.58 26.17
CA ASP A 611 20.95 -5.83 24.92
C ASP A 611 20.58 -4.36 25.16
N PHE A 612 20.58 -3.55 24.10
CA PHE A 612 20.14 -2.14 24.11
C PHE A 612 20.74 -1.29 25.24
N HIS A 613 22.06 -1.44 25.44
CA HIS A 613 22.80 -0.81 26.54
C HIS A 613 22.27 -1.22 27.92
N ASN A 614 22.20 -2.54 28.16
CA ASN A 614 21.74 -3.15 29.42
C ASN A 614 20.24 -2.93 29.74
N ALA A 615 19.43 -2.63 28.73
CA ALA A 615 17.99 -2.38 28.85
C ALA A 615 17.14 -3.28 27.94
N GLY A 616 17.65 -4.46 27.60
CA GLY A 616 16.90 -5.45 26.84
C GLY A 616 15.73 -6.01 27.61
N SER A 617 14.57 -6.06 26.95
CA SER A 617 13.33 -6.56 27.56
C SER A 617 13.34 -8.09 27.63
N LEU A 618 12.95 -8.63 28.77
CA LEU A 618 12.72 -10.06 29.00
C LEU A 618 11.25 -10.46 28.81
N CYS A 619 10.40 -9.52 28.38
CA CYS A 619 9.02 -9.78 27.97
C CYS A 619 8.66 -8.93 26.74
N HIS A 620 8.67 -9.53 25.55
CA HIS A 620 8.40 -8.83 24.30
C HIS A 620 7.37 -9.55 23.42
N GLY A 621 6.31 -8.83 23.03
CA GLY A 621 5.13 -9.41 22.40
C GLY A 621 5.42 -10.08 21.06
N TRP A 622 6.38 -9.56 20.28
CA TRP A 622 6.77 -10.18 19.00
C TRP A 622 7.39 -11.58 19.14
N SER A 623 7.80 -11.98 20.34
CA SER A 623 8.51 -13.24 20.58
C SER A 623 7.52 -14.38 20.82
N ALA A 624 6.21 -14.12 20.84
CA ALA A 624 5.19 -15.13 21.08
C ALA A 624 4.86 -16.05 19.89
N LEU A 625 5.66 -16.01 18.80
CA LEU A 625 5.47 -16.80 17.57
C LEU A 625 5.15 -18.30 17.76
N PRO A 626 5.67 -19.02 18.78
CA PRO A 626 5.32 -20.43 18.98
C PRO A 626 3.82 -20.67 19.13
N VAL A 627 3.05 -19.69 19.62
CA VAL A 627 1.59 -19.75 19.71
C VAL A 627 0.98 -20.00 18.34
N TYR A 628 1.35 -19.20 17.33
CA TYR A 628 0.85 -19.33 15.97
C TYR A 628 1.33 -20.62 15.31
N TYR A 629 2.65 -20.87 15.31
CA TYR A 629 3.22 -21.99 14.57
C TYR A 629 2.79 -23.35 15.11
N TYR A 630 2.69 -23.54 16.43
CA TYR A 630 2.24 -24.82 17.00
C TYR A 630 0.80 -25.14 16.62
N ARG A 631 -0.06 -24.12 16.50
CA ARG A 631 -1.45 -24.28 16.08
C ARG A 631 -1.56 -24.72 14.63
N ILE A 632 -0.85 -24.05 13.72
CA ILE A 632 -0.89 -24.37 12.29
C ILE A 632 -0.10 -25.63 11.90
N PHE A 633 0.74 -26.13 12.80
CA PHE A 633 1.44 -27.43 12.66
C PHE A 633 0.69 -28.58 13.35
N GLY A 634 -0.42 -28.32 14.06
CA GLY A 634 -1.21 -29.35 14.72
C GLY A 634 -0.59 -29.91 16.00
N LEU A 635 0.26 -29.12 16.68
CA LEU A 635 0.85 -29.51 17.96
C LEU A 635 -0.08 -29.26 19.16
N CYS A 636 -1.09 -28.39 19.01
CA CYS A 636 -2.04 -28.02 20.06
C CYS A 636 -3.36 -28.83 20.02
N GLY A 637 -3.49 -29.80 19.12
CA GLY A 637 -4.73 -30.52 18.82
C GLY A 637 -4.93 -30.70 17.33
N GLU A 638 -6.14 -30.48 16.83
CA GLU A 638 -6.37 -30.45 15.38
C GLU A 638 -5.59 -29.32 14.71
N ARG A 639 -5.02 -29.61 13.55
CA ARG A 639 -4.25 -28.62 12.78
C ARG A 639 -5.17 -27.50 12.31
N GLU A 640 -4.85 -26.27 12.73
CA GLU A 640 -5.60 -25.10 12.33
C GLU A 640 -5.12 -24.57 10.98
N LYS A 641 -6.03 -23.96 10.21
CA LYS A 641 -5.65 -23.33 8.94
C LYS A 641 -4.99 -21.98 9.22
N PRO A 642 -3.82 -21.68 8.62
CA PRO A 642 -3.23 -20.35 8.67
C PRO A 642 -4.16 -19.32 8.04
N VAL A 643 -4.08 -18.09 8.53
CA VAL A 643 -4.75 -16.93 7.95
C VAL A 643 -4.33 -16.80 6.49
N GLY A 644 -5.28 -16.57 5.58
CA GLY A 644 -5.04 -16.52 4.13
C GLY A 644 -5.32 -17.82 3.36
N GLU A 645 -5.13 -19.01 3.93
CA GLU A 645 -5.48 -20.27 3.24
C GLU A 645 -7.00 -20.48 3.12
N ALA A 646 -7.79 -19.93 4.05
CA ALA A 646 -9.25 -19.95 3.98
C ALA A 646 -9.83 -18.88 3.02
N PHE A 647 -9.03 -17.87 2.68
CA PHE A 647 -9.40 -16.74 1.83
C PHE A 647 -8.73 -16.80 0.45
N SER A 648 -8.24 -17.97 0.04
CA SER A 648 -7.99 -18.20 -1.38
C SER A 648 -9.31 -17.91 -2.09
N VAL A 649 -9.37 -16.78 -2.79
CA VAL A 649 -10.44 -16.48 -3.75
C VAL A 649 -10.62 -17.77 -4.52
N ARG A 650 -11.78 -18.43 -4.34
CA ARG A 650 -12.06 -19.79 -4.81
C ARG A 650 -11.33 -20.05 -6.13
N ASP A 651 -10.27 -20.85 -6.02
CA ASP A 651 -9.58 -21.51 -7.12
C ASP A 651 -8.95 -20.56 -8.16
N ILE A 652 -7.94 -19.78 -7.76
CA ILE A 652 -7.04 -19.10 -8.74
C ILE A 652 -6.35 -20.15 -9.62
N SER A 653 -6.00 -21.33 -9.07
CA SER A 653 -5.37 -22.42 -9.84
C SER A 653 -6.19 -22.87 -11.03
N SER A 654 -7.52 -23.09 -10.89
CA SER A 654 -8.34 -23.46 -12.05
C SER A 654 -8.55 -22.32 -13.02
N ARG A 655 -8.55 -21.06 -12.55
CA ARG A 655 -8.63 -19.89 -13.42
C ARG A 655 -7.34 -19.69 -14.22
N THR A 656 -6.18 -19.88 -13.60
CA THR A 656 -4.88 -19.83 -14.27
C THR A 656 -4.71 -21.01 -15.23
N ALA A 657 -5.11 -22.22 -14.82
CA ALA A 657 -5.13 -23.38 -15.70
C ALA A 657 -6.09 -23.21 -16.88
N TYR A 658 -7.26 -22.60 -16.66
CA TYR A 658 -8.20 -22.27 -17.72
C TYR A 658 -7.66 -21.18 -18.65
N ALA A 659 -7.06 -20.12 -18.12
CA ALA A 659 -6.42 -19.08 -18.91
C ALA A 659 -5.27 -19.66 -19.76
N ALA A 660 -4.43 -20.51 -19.18
CA ALA A 660 -3.36 -21.22 -19.90
C ALA A 660 -3.93 -22.16 -20.98
N ALA A 661 -5.04 -22.86 -20.70
CA ALA A 661 -5.73 -23.69 -21.68
C ALA A 661 -6.32 -22.85 -22.83
N VAL A 662 -6.86 -21.66 -22.54
CA VAL A 662 -7.34 -20.71 -23.56
C VAL A 662 -6.17 -20.19 -24.40
N SER A 663 -5.05 -19.82 -23.80
CA SER A 663 -3.84 -19.42 -24.53
C SER A 663 -3.30 -20.55 -25.41
N ALA A 664 -3.22 -21.78 -24.89
CA ALA A 664 -2.81 -22.95 -25.66
C ALA A 664 -3.77 -23.23 -26.83
N TYR A 665 -5.08 -23.08 -26.62
CA TYR A 665 -6.10 -23.21 -27.66
C TYR A 665 -5.96 -22.17 -28.78
N VAL A 666 -5.60 -20.92 -28.44
CA VAL A 666 -5.32 -19.87 -29.43
C VAL A 666 -4.05 -20.25 -30.23
N ASN A 667 -2.97 -20.60 -29.54
CA ASN A 667 -1.69 -20.93 -30.16
C ASN A 667 -1.77 -22.14 -31.11
N ASP A 668 -2.50 -23.21 -30.75
CA ASP A 668 -2.69 -24.41 -31.57
C ASP A 668 -3.36 -24.12 -32.93
N ARG A 669 -4.17 -23.07 -33.00
CA ARG A 669 -4.91 -22.70 -34.21
C ARG A 669 -4.12 -21.80 -35.17
N GLU A 670 -3.00 -21.23 -34.74
CA GLU A 670 -2.26 -20.21 -35.51
C GLU A 670 -1.75 -20.74 -36.86
N GLU A 671 -1.21 -21.96 -36.90
CA GLU A 671 -0.68 -22.55 -38.13
C GLU A 671 -1.79 -22.75 -39.18
N GLY A 672 -2.98 -23.16 -38.73
CA GLY A 672 -4.17 -23.26 -39.56
C GLY A 672 -4.65 -21.89 -40.07
N CYS A 673 -4.59 -20.85 -39.22
CA CYS A 673 -4.92 -19.48 -39.61
C CYS A 673 -3.97 -18.96 -40.71
N ARG A 674 -2.66 -19.21 -40.58
CA ARG A 674 -1.67 -18.84 -41.59
C ARG A 674 -1.92 -19.52 -42.94
N ALA A 675 -2.21 -20.82 -42.93
CA ALA A 675 -2.54 -21.57 -44.15
C ALA A 675 -3.80 -21.02 -44.84
N ASP A 676 -4.79 -20.53 -44.07
CA ASP A 676 -6.00 -19.92 -44.62
C ASP A 676 -5.72 -18.54 -45.28
N ARG A 677 -4.83 -17.73 -44.71
CA ARG A 677 -4.39 -16.46 -45.35
C ARG A 677 -3.65 -16.70 -46.67
N GLU A 678 -2.80 -17.72 -46.76
CA GLU A 678 -2.15 -18.12 -48.02
C GLU A 678 -3.17 -18.53 -49.10
N LYS A 679 -4.26 -19.22 -48.71
CA LYS A 679 -5.36 -19.51 -49.64
C LYS A 679 -6.05 -18.24 -50.12
N ILE A 680 -6.19 -17.22 -49.27
CA ILE A 680 -6.80 -15.95 -49.67
C ILE A 680 -6.05 -15.31 -50.83
N LEU A 681 -4.72 -15.30 -50.80
CA LEU A 681 -3.89 -14.77 -51.89
C LEU A 681 -4.15 -15.46 -53.25
N SER A 682 -4.72 -16.67 -53.27
CA SER A 682 -5.09 -17.38 -54.50
C SER A 682 -6.48 -17.04 -55.04
N LEU A 683 -7.31 -16.33 -54.26
CA LEU A 683 -8.67 -15.98 -54.66
C LEU A 683 -8.71 -14.82 -55.67
N PRO A 684 -9.74 -14.75 -56.53
CA PRO A 684 -9.96 -13.61 -57.41
C PRO A 684 -9.96 -12.29 -56.63
N GLU A 685 -9.36 -11.24 -57.21
CA GLU A 685 -9.21 -9.92 -56.55
C GLU A 685 -10.53 -9.36 -56.02
N ARG A 686 -11.61 -9.43 -56.82
CA ARG A 686 -12.94 -8.96 -56.42
C ARG A 686 -13.47 -9.66 -55.17
N GLU A 687 -13.21 -10.96 -55.04
CA GLU A 687 -13.62 -11.74 -53.87
C GLU A 687 -12.78 -11.37 -52.65
N ARG A 688 -11.47 -11.17 -52.82
CA ARG A 688 -10.61 -10.69 -51.74
C ARG A 688 -11.03 -9.32 -51.23
N ARG A 689 -11.28 -8.32 -52.10
CA ARG A 689 -11.75 -7.00 -51.66
C ARG A 689 -13.07 -7.09 -50.90
N ARG A 690 -14.02 -7.90 -51.40
CA ARG A 690 -15.29 -8.14 -50.69
C ARG A 690 -15.06 -8.71 -49.29
N ARG A 691 -14.12 -9.65 -49.12
CA ARG A 691 -13.79 -10.22 -47.81
C ARG A 691 -13.07 -9.22 -46.89
N LEU A 692 -12.24 -8.34 -47.45
CA LEU A 692 -11.62 -7.25 -46.70
C LEU A 692 -12.69 -6.26 -46.20
N GLU A 693 -13.64 -5.87 -47.06
CA GLU A 693 -14.80 -5.06 -46.65
C GLU A 693 -15.63 -5.74 -45.55
N GLN A 694 -15.86 -7.05 -45.66
CA GLN A 694 -16.58 -7.82 -44.64
C GLN A 694 -15.83 -7.91 -43.30
N MET A 695 -14.51 -8.04 -43.33
CA MET A 695 -13.68 -8.10 -42.12
C MET A 695 -13.70 -6.76 -41.37
N LEU A 696 -13.56 -5.66 -42.10
CA LEU A 696 -13.57 -4.31 -41.52
C LEU A 696 -14.99 -3.86 -41.10
N GLY A 697 -16.01 -4.37 -41.78
CA GLY A 697 -17.42 -4.17 -41.44
C GLY A 697 -18.03 -2.88 -41.99
N ARG A 698 -19.21 -2.53 -41.46
CA ARG A 698 -19.94 -1.31 -41.83
C ARG A 698 -19.17 -0.04 -41.43
N PRO A 699 -19.34 1.08 -42.15
CA PRO A 699 -20.27 1.33 -43.26
C PRO A 699 -19.73 0.96 -44.66
N LEU A 700 -18.65 0.18 -44.77
CA LEU A 700 -18.17 -0.25 -46.09
C LEU A 700 -19.23 -1.09 -46.81
N GLY A 701 -19.42 -0.79 -48.09
CA GLY A 701 -20.47 -1.42 -48.92
C GLY A 701 -21.87 -0.82 -48.75
N GLU A 702 -22.08 0.11 -47.80
CA GLU A 702 -23.32 0.87 -47.70
C GLU A 702 -23.35 2.00 -48.73
N LYS A 703 -24.54 2.32 -49.23
CA LYS A 703 -24.75 3.44 -50.15
C LYS A 703 -24.98 4.71 -49.33
N TRP A 704 -24.06 5.66 -49.44
CA TRP A 704 -24.17 7.00 -48.85
C TRP A 704 -24.64 8.02 -49.90
N LEU A 705 -25.32 9.07 -49.44
CA LEU A 705 -25.75 10.20 -50.28
C LEU A 705 -24.55 11.06 -50.75
N ASP A 706 -24.80 11.95 -51.70
CA ASP A 706 -23.76 12.75 -52.36
C ASP A 706 -22.99 13.64 -51.38
N THR A 707 -21.69 13.82 -51.65
CA THR A 707 -20.81 14.68 -50.86
C THR A 707 -20.98 16.13 -51.26
N ARG A 708 -21.26 17.00 -50.28
CA ARG A 708 -21.40 18.44 -50.50
C ARG A 708 -20.25 19.21 -49.86
N LEU A 709 -19.64 20.13 -50.61
CA LEU A 709 -18.73 21.13 -50.07
C LEU A 709 -19.54 22.20 -49.31
N ILE A 710 -19.19 22.44 -48.04
CA ILE A 710 -19.83 23.40 -47.15
C ILE A 710 -19.08 24.73 -47.13
N SER A 711 -17.76 24.69 -46.96
CA SER A 711 -16.95 25.91 -46.87
C SER A 711 -15.51 25.69 -47.34
N LYS A 712 -14.89 26.80 -47.76
CA LYS A 712 -13.45 26.91 -47.99
C LYS A 712 -12.93 28.10 -47.18
N GLU A 713 -11.89 27.88 -46.40
CA GLU A 713 -11.25 28.90 -45.58
C GLU A 713 -9.75 28.92 -45.90
N THR A 714 -9.21 30.06 -46.35
CA THR A 714 -7.76 30.18 -46.57
C THR A 714 -7.07 30.35 -45.23
N LEU A 715 -6.23 29.38 -44.85
CA LEU A 715 -5.50 29.39 -43.58
C LEU A 715 -4.16 30.11 -43.70
N LEU A 716 -3.46 29.90 -44.82
CA LEU A 716 -2.14 30.48 -45.08
C LEU A 716 -1.96 30.69 -46.58
N THR A 717 -1.34 31.81 -46.95
CA THR A 717 -0.76 32.02 -48.27
C THR A 717 0.71 32.36 -48.08
N ASP A 718 1.59 31.44 -48.45
CA ASP A 718 3.05 31.61 -48.45
C ASP A 718 3.55 31.83 -49.89
N SER A 719 4.79 32.29 -50.02
CA SER A 719 5.46 32.41 -51.33
C SER A 719 5.57 31.09 -52.10
N ARG A 720 5.52 29.93 -51.41
CA ARG A 720 5.71 28.61 -52.01
C ARG A 720 4.40 27.82 -52.18
N TYR A 721 3.39 28.09 -51.37
CA TYR A 721 2.11 27.36 -51.41
C TYR A 721 0.97 28.12 -50.73
N ARG A 722 -0.26 27.71 -51.03
CA ARG A 722 -1.49 28.13 -50.34
C ARG A 722 -2.09 26.94 -49.59
N ALA A 723 -2.47 27.14 -48.33
CA ALA A 723 -3.20 26.15 -47.52
C ALA A 723 -4.65 26.61 -47.29
N VAL A 724 -5.60 25.78 -47.70
CA VAL A 724 -7.04 26.08 -47.65
C VAL A 724 -7.76 24.94 -46.94
N ARG A 725 -8.46 25.24 -45.85
CA ARG A 725 -9.33 24.27 -45.17
C ARG A 725 -10.61 24.08 -45.97
N TYR A 726 -10.91 22.82 -46.30
CA TYR A 726 -12.17 22.41 -46.91
C TYR A 726 -13.02 21.72 -45.84
N THR A 727 -14.29 22.09 -45.77
CA THR A 727 -15.27 21.39 -44.95
C THR A 727 -16.36 20.81 -45.85
N PHE A 728 -16.59 19.52 -45.73
CA PHE A 728 -17.58 18.74 -46.45
C PHE A 728 -18.67 18.24 -45.51
N LEU A 729 -19.82 17.92 -46.09
CA LEU A 729 -20.88 17.16 -45.44
C LEU A 729 -21.07 15.87 -46.24
N LEU A 730 -20.68 14.75 -45.64
CA LEU A 730 -20.79 13.41 -46.21
C LEU A 730 -22.10 12.76 -45.75
N ASP A 731 -22.76 12.00 -46.64
CA ASP A 731 -24.04 11.32 -46.33
C ASP A 731 -25.10 12.26 -45.70
N GLU A 732 -25.10 13.53 -46.13
CA GLU A 732 -25.94 14.62 -45.62
C GLU A 732 -25.84 14.96 -44.12
N LYS A 733 -25.01 14.24 -43.33
CA LYS A 733 -25.00 14.37 -41.86
C LYS A 733 -23.64 14.32 -41.19
N ILE A 734 -22.57 13.93 -41.89
CA ILE A 734 -21.25 13.74 -41.31
C ILE A 734 -20.34 14.90 -41.74
N PRO A 735 -20.03 15.85 -40.84
CA PRO A 735 -19.03 16.88 -41.12
C PRO A 735 -17.67 16.21 -41.27
N PHE A 736 -16.98 16.50 -42.38
CA PHE A 736 -15.65 15.98 -42.65
C PHE A 736 -14.78 17.09 -43.21
N SER A 737 -13.64 17.35 -42.60
CA SER A 737 -12.77 18.47 -42.99
C SER A 737 -11.34 18.01 -43.26
N GLY A 738 -10.58 18.88 -43.91
CA GLY A 738 -9.16 18.70 -44.15
C GLY A 738 -8.55 19.93 -44.80
N ILE A 739 -7.24 19.93 -44.97
CA ILE A 739 -6.50 21.06 -45.54
C ILE A 739 -5.96 20.67 -46.91
N LEU A 740 -6.33 21.45 -47.93
CA LEU A 740 -5.75 21.39 -49.25
C LEU A 740 -4.53 22.31 -49.31
N TYR A 741 -3.40 21.76 -49.73
CA TYR A 741 -2.17 22.47 -50.03
C TYR A 741 -2.00 22.55 -51.54
N GLU A 742 -1.92 23.77 -52.06
CA GLU A 742 -1.75 24.08 -53.49
C GLU A 742 -0.40 24.75 -53.68
N ASN A 743 0.38 24.28 -54.65
CA ASN A 743 1.67 24.90 -54.96
C ASN A 743 1.44 26.33 -55.51
N ALA A 744 2.29 27.29 -55.14
CA ALA A 744 2.18 28.66 -55.65
C ALA A 744 2.48 28.74 -57.15
N GLU A 745 3.30 27.83 -57.67
CA GLU A 745 3.62 27.71 -59.09
C GLU A 745 2.59 26.79 -59.78
N LYS A 746 1.57 27.43 -60.38
CA LYS A 746 0.51 26.71 -61.11
C LYS A 746 0.93 26.47 -62.56
N ILE A 747 1.20 25.22 -62.90
CA ILE A 747 1.65 24.80 -64.24
C ILE A 747 0.55 24.15 -65.11
N SER A 748 -0.65 23.94 -64.55
CA SER A 748 -1.81 23.34 -65.24
C SER A 748 -3.12 23.84 -64.65
N GLU A 749 -4.18 23.90 -65.45
CA GLU A 749 -5.55 24.16 -64.97
C GLU A 749 -6.12 22.98 -64.15
N ARG A 750 -5.64 21.75 -64.41
CA ARG A 750 -5.97 20.53 -63.66
C ARG A 750 -4.71 19.96 -63.02
N GLU A 751 -4.70 19.85 -61.70
CA GLU A 751 -3.56 19.36 -60.93
C GLU A 751 -3.80 17.94 -60.42
N LYS A 752 -2.72 17.14 -60.33
CA LYS A 752 -2.76 15.80 -59.74
C LYS A 752 -3.04 15.90 -58.24
N LEU A 753 -3.81 14.97 -57.70
CA LEU A 753 -4.14 14.94 -56.27
C LEU A 753 -3.33 13.85 -55.54
N VAL A 754 -2.78 14.22 -54.39
CA VAL A 754 -2.28 13.25 -53.39
C VAL A 754 -3.02 13.45 -52.07
N ILE A 755 -3.48 12.36 -51.46
CA ILE A 755 -4.09 12.37 -50.13
C ILE A 755 -3.01 12.02 -49.10
N ALA A 756 -2.77 12.89 -48.12
CA ALA A 756 -1.76 12.71 -47.08
C ALA A 756 -2.42 12.44 -45.72
N LEU A 757 -2.21 11.24 -45.17
CA LEU A 757 -2.89 10.75 -43.96
C LEU A 757 -1.97 10.82 -42.75
N HIS A 758 -2.46 11.41 -41.66
CA HIS A 758 -1.71 11.57 -40.42
C HIS A 758 -1.78 10.31 -39.53
N GLY A 759 -0.75 10.12 -38.71
CA GLY A 759 -0.63 9.13 -37.63
C GLY A 759 -1.52 9.44 -36.42
N GLY A 760 -1.50 8.56 -35.40
CA GLY A 760 -2.40 8.60 -34.24
C GLY A 760 -2.26 9.85 -33.35
N GLY A 761 -1.07 10.45 -33.33
CA GLY A 761 -0.78 11.72 -32.66
C GLY A 761 -0.62 12.93 -33.61
N GLY A 762 -1.06 12.81 -34.87
CA GLY A 762 -0.98 13.88 -35.86
C GLY A 762 -2.27 14.71 -35.97
N SER A 763 -2.33 15.57 -36.98
CA SER A 763 -3.54 16.25 -37.43
C SER A 763 -3.35 16.71 -38.88
N SER A 764 -4.39 17.24 -39.51
CA SER A 764 -4.29 17.83 -40.86
C SER A 764 -3.28 18.99 -40.93
N GLU A 765 -3.11 19.75 -39.83
CA GLU A 765 -2.15 20.82 -39.68
C GLU A 765 -0.73 20.30 -39.50
N ILE A 766 -0.54 19.33 -38.60
CA ILE A 766 0.78 18.80 -38.23
C ILE A 766 1.44 18.09 -39.43
N VAL A 767 0.67 17.31 -40.18
CA VAL A 767 1.19 16.60 -41.36
C VAL A 767 1.65 17.57 -42.46
N GLY A 768 1.06 18.76 -42.48
CA GLY A 768 1.38 19.88 -43.37
C GLY A 768 2.47 20.84 -42.87
N ASP A 769 3.04 20.62 -41.69
CA ASP A 769 3.95 21.56 -41.01
C ASP A 769 3.29 22.95 -40.83
N LEU A 770 1.96 22.99 -40.66
CA LEU A 770 1.18 24.22 -40.56
C LEU A 770 0.98 24.58 -39.09
N PHE A 771 1.66 25.62 -38.62
CA PHE A 771 1.63 26.14 -37.23
C PHE A 771 2.25 25.22 -36.15
N MET A 772 2.45 23.93 -36.42
CA MET A 772 3.04 22.96 -35.49
C MET A 772 3.99 21.99 -36.21
N PRO A 773 5.31 22.23 -36.19
CA PRO A 773 6.28 21.33 -36.80
C PRO A 773 6.36 20.00 -36.07
N SER A 774 6.46 18.91 -36.84
CA SER A 774 6.71 17.56 -36.33
C SER A 774 7.94 16.98 -37.01
N SER A 775 8.87 16.49 -36.19
CA SER A 775 10.06 15.77 -36.66
C SER A 775 9.68 14.48 -37.39
N ASN A 776 8.64 13.77 -36.97
CA ASN A 776 8.37 12.43 -37.50
C ASN A 776 7.84 12.44 -38.93
N TYR A 777 7.05 13.46 -39.33
CA TYR A 777 6.55 13.53 -40.71
C TYR A 777 7.61 14.03 -41.70
N ASN A 778 8.73 14.58 -41.22
CA ASN A 778 9.81 15.10 -42.07
C ASN A 778 9.30 15.92 -43.26
N ARG A 779 8.35 16.84 -42.99
CA ARG A 779 7.68 17.70 -43.96
C ARG A 779 7.01 16.96 -45.13
N MET A 780 6.39 15.81 -44.86
CA MET A 780 5.74 14.92 -45.84
C MET A 780 4.93 15.67 -46.90
N VAL A 781 3.96 16.49 -46.50
CA VAL A 781 3.09 17.24 -47.43
C VAL A 781 3.91 18.18 -48.31
N LEU A 782 4.84 18.95 -47.74
CA LEU A 782 5.63 19.92 -48.48
C LEU A 782 6.62 19.25 -49.45
N ARG A 783 7.09 18.04 -49.14
CA ARG A 783 7.96 17.26 -50.03
C ARG A 783 7.18 16.68 -51.21
N VAL A 784 5.92 16.30 -51.01
CA VAL A 784 5.00 15.84 -52.07
C VAL A 784 4.49 16.99 -52.94
N LEU A 785 4.34 18.19 -52.37
CA LEU A 785 3.77 19.37 -53.03
C LEU A 785 4.73 19.98 -54.09
N LYS A 786 4.80 19.34 -55.26
CA LYS A 786 5.54 19.84 -56.43
C LYS A 786 4.62 20.59 -57.40
N PRO A 787 5.15 21.43 -58.30
CA PRO A 787 4.34 22.07 -59.35
C PRO A 787 3.50 21.04 -60.12
N GLY A 788 2.19 21.30 -60.23
CA GLY A 788 1.21 20.41 -60.87
C GLY A 788 0.63 19.32 -59.98
N VAL A 789 1.03 19.27 -58.70
CA VAL A 789 0.49 18.38 -57.66
C VAL A 789 -0.09 19.22 -56.54
N LYS A 790 -1.31 18.90 -56.11
CA LYS A 790 -1.92 19.40 -54.88
C LYS A 790 -2.09 18.27 -53.87
N VAL A 791 -1.97 18.61 -52.59
CA VAL A 791 -2.02 17.63 -51.50
C VAL A 791 -3.19 17.92 -50.59
N PHE A 792 -4.06 16.94 -50.36
CA PHE A 792 -5.17 17.06 -49.40
C PHE A 792 -4.89 16.24 -48.16
N ALA A 793 -4.87 16.87 -46.99
CA ALA A 793 -4.70 16.24 -45.69
C ALA A 793 -6.05 16.20 -44.95
N PRO A 794 -6.80 15.08 -44.95
CA PRO A 794 -8.04 14.95 -44.18
C PRO A 794 -7.76 14.90 -42.68
N GLN A 795 -8.71 15.39 -41.88
CA GLN A 795 -8.71 15.20 -40.43
C GLN A 795 -9.39 13.87 -40.09
N LEU A 796 -8.61 12.95 -39.55
CA LEU A 796 -9.09 11.69 -38.98
C LEU A 796 -9.13 11.78 -37.45
N LEU A 797 -9.82 10.86 -36.80
CA LEU A 797 -9.87 10.77 -35.35
C LEU A 797 -8.45 10.47 -34.79
N LEU A 798 -8.15 11.01 -33.62
CA LEU A 798 -6.85 11.02 -32.94
C LEU A 798 -6.86 10.08 -31.74
N TRP A 799 -5.68 9.58 -31.38
CA TRP A 799 -5.51 8.81 -30.13
C TRP A 799 -5.48 9.74 -28.91
N ASN A 800 -4.86 10.91 -29.04
CA ASN A 800 -4.72 11.88 -27.94
C ASN A 800 -5.77 13.01 -28.03
N SER A 801 -7.05 12.69 -28.21
CA SER A 801 -8.15 13.66 -28.43
C SER A 801 -8.21 14.79 -27.36
N ALA A 802 -7.84 14.47 -26.12
CA ALA A 802 -7.78 15.40 -25.00
C ALA A 802 -6.70 16.49 -25.16
N VAL A 803 -5.54 16.15 -25.73
CA VAL A 803 -4.44 17.10 -26.01
C VAL A 803 -4.87 18.18 -26.99
N TYR A 804 -5.82 17.86 -27.88
CA TYR A 804 -6.36 18.77 -28.89
C TYR A 804 -7.72 19.37 -28.51
N GLY A 805 -8.15 19.24 -27.24
CA GLY A 805 -9.38 19.86 -26.73
C GLY A 805 -10.69 19.30 -27.30
N SER A 806 -10.65 18.14 -27.96
CA SER A 806 -11.80 17.55 -28.67
C SER A 806 -12.61 16.54 -27.84
N GLY A 807 -12.02 15.99 -26.78
CA GLY A 807 -12.73 15.33 -25.67
C GLY A 807 -13.50 14.03 -25.98
N TYR A 808 -13.38 13.47 -27.19
CA TYR A 808 -14.02 12.18 -27.52
C TYR A 808 -13.15 11.00 -27.11
N ASP A 809 -13.78 9.87 -26.79
CA ASP A 809 -13.11 8.61 -26.52
C ASP A 809 -13.11 7.74 -27.79
N ARG A 810 -11.93 7.62 -28.41
CA ARG A 810 -11.73 6.86 -29.65
C ARG A 810 -12.00 5.37 -29.45
N GLU A 811 -11.50 4.80 -28.36
CA GLU A 811 -11.63 3.38 -28.08
C GLU A 811 -13.11 3.04 -27.82
N TRP A 812 -13.81 3.88 -27.08
CA TRP A 812 -15.25 3.74 -26.88
C TRP A 812 -16.01 3.81 -28.21
N LEU A 813 -15.70 4.76 -29.08
CA LEU A 813 -16.33 4.87 -30.40
C LEU A 813 -16.08 3.62 -31.26
N ASN A 814 -14.84 3.12 -31.28
CA ASN A 814 -14.50 1.92 -32.03
C ASN A 814 -15.22 0.67 -31.47
N ARG A 815 -15.27 0.49 -30.14
CA ARG A 815 -16.03 -0.60 -29.50
C ARG A 815 -17.53 -0.53 -29.85
N ARG A 816 -18.11 0.68 -29.91
CA ARG A 816 -19.52 0.88 -30.30
C ARG A 816 -19.75 0.56 -31.79
N LEU A 817 -18.82 0.91 -32.67
CA LEU A 817 -18.87 0.51 -34.07
C LEU A 817 -18.75 -1.01 -34.24
N ILE A 818 -17.85 -1.67 -33.50
CA ILE A 818 -17.69 -3.13 -33.51
C ILE A 818 -18.98 -3.82 -33.06
N GLN A 819 -19.65 -3.32 -32.02
CA GLN A 819 -20.97 -3.83 -31.59
C GLN A 819 -22.04 -3.72 -32.68
N GLN A 820 -21.89 -2.79 -33.63
CA GLN A 820 -22.79 -2.60 -34.78
C GLN A 820 -22.31 -3.35 -36.04
N GLY A 821 -21.29 -4.20 -35.93
CA GLY A 821 -20.71 -4.94 -37.06
C GLY A 821 -19.85 -4.05 -37.97
N GLY A 822 -19.22 -3.02 -37.42
CA GLY A 822 -18.33 -2.10 -38.12
C GLY A 822 -16.99 -1.90 -37.42
N SER A 823 -16.23 -0.91 -37.87
CA SER A 823 -15.02 -0.46 -37.20
C SER A 823 -14.76 1.00 -37.52
N ILE A 824 -13.96 1.67 -36.69
CA ILE A 824 -13.49 3.02 -37.00
C ILE A 824 -12.71 3.05 -38.33
N THR A 825 -11.98 1.96 -38.62
CA THR A 825 -11.23 1.82 -39.88
C THR A 825 -12.18 1.80 -41.08
N ALA A 826 -13.24 1.00 -41.02
CA ALA A 826 -14.27 0.97 -42.06
C ALA A 826 -14.95 2.34 -42.25
N PHE A 827 -15.24 3.03 -41.15
CA PHE A 827 -15.90 4.32 -41.17
C PHE A 827 -15.04 5.39 -41.84
N GLU A 828 -13.78 5.52 -41.43
CA GLU A 828 -12.86 6.53 -41.96
C GLU A 828 -12.49 6.24 -43.42
N VAL A 829 -12.30 4.97 -43.81
CA VAL A 829 -12.10 4.60 -45.22
C VAL A 829 -13.34 4.93 -46.06
N GLN A 830 -14.56 4.70 -45.55
CA GLN A 830 -15.79 5.09 -46.26
C GLN A 830 -15.86 6.61 -46.46
N CYS A 831 -15.49 7.41 -45.44
CA CYS A 831 -15.39 8.87 -45.58
C CYS A 831 -14.39 9.26 -46.68
N LEU A 832 -13.22 8.63 -46.72
CA LEU A 832 -12.21 8.87 -47.77
C LEU A 832 -12.73 8.48 -49.18
N LYS A 833 -13.45 7.36 -49.31
CA LYS A 833 -14.08 6.94 -50.58
C LYS A 833 -15.11 7.98 -51.06
N ARG A 834 -15.91 8.55 -50.16
CA ARG A 834 -16.91 9.58 -50.49
C ARG A 834 -16.28 10.93 -50.84
N LEU A 835 -15.23 11.30 -50.11
CA LEU A 835 -14.43 12.47 -50.45
C LEU A 835 -13.86 12.35 -51.87
N LEU A 836 -13.40 11.17 -52.27
CA LEU A 836 -12.85 10.95 -53.61
C LEU A 836 -13.91 11.10 -54.73
N ASP A 837 -15.16 10.67 -54.49
CA ASP A 837 -16.26 10.91 -55.44
C ASP A 837 -16.45 12.40 -55.72
N TRP A 838 -16.24 13.26 -54.72
CA TRP A 838 -16.31 14.71 -54.91
C TRP A 838 -15.12 15.23 -55.74
N TRP A 839 -13.89 14.78 -55.43
CA TRP A 839 -12.69 15.20 -56.15
C TRP A 839 -12.66 14.75 -57.61
N GLU A 840 -13.27 13.62 -57.97
CA GLU A 840 -13.40 13.20 -59.38
C GLU A 840 -14.25 14.17 -60.21
N ASN A 841 -15.20 14.85 -59.55
CA ASN A 841 -16.09 15.83 -60.19
C ASN A 841 -15.56 17.27 -60.09
N ASP A 842 -14.47 17.51 -59.37
CA ASP A 842 -13.85 18.83 -59.28
C ASP A 842 -13.10 19.16 -60.59
N PRO A 843 -13.51 20.20 -61.34
CA PRO A 843 -12.92 20.52 -62.64
C PRO A 843 -11.43 20.91 -62.56
N ALA A 844 -10.94 21.29 -61.38
CA ALA A 844 -9.54 21.64 -61.14
C ALA A 844 -8.67 20.44 -60.68
N THR A 845 -9.22 19.22 -60.64
CA THR A 845 -8.50 18.01 -60.21
C THR A 845 -8.33 17.04 -61.37
N ASP A 846 -7.15 16.48 -61.50
CA ASP A 846 -6.87 15.30 -62.31
C ASP A 846 -6.65 14.09 -61.40
N THR A 847 -7.64 13.20 -61.37
CA THR A 847 -7.65 11.99 -60.55
C THR A 847 -7.10 10.76 -61.28
N GLN A 848 -6.63 10.86 -62.54
CA GLN A 848 -6.16 9.68 -63.30
C GLN A 848 -4.94 8.99 -62.67
N ARG A 849 -4.11 9.75 -61.94
CA ARG A 849 -2.94 9.25 -61.22
C ARG A 849 -2.98 9.71 -59.76
N LEU A 850 -4.07 9.40 -59.06
CA LEU A 850 -4.24 9.74 -57.65
C LEU A 850 -3.22 9.03 -56.74
N GLY A 851 -2.59 9.74 -55.82
CA GLY A 851 -1.71 9.18 -54.81
C GLY A 851 -2.33 9.16 -53.41
N VAL A 852 -1.95 8.20 -52.59
CA VAL A 852 -2.16 8.25 -51.13
C VAL A 852 -0.87 7.95 -50.40
N ILE A 853 -0.57 8.72 -49.37
CA ILE A 853 0.61 8.53 -48.51
C ILE A 853 0.23 8.69 -47.04
N GLY A 854 0.87 7.92 -46.16
CA GLY A 854 0.77 8.14 -44.74
C GLY A 854 1.90 7.49 -43.93
N LEU A 855 2.06 7.98 -42.70
CA LEU A 855 3.01 7.50 -41.70
C LEU A 855 2.26 6.86 -40.53
N SER A 856 2.74 5.75 -39.99
CA SER A 856 2.19 5.12 -38.78
C SER A 856 0.71 4.73 -38.99
N TYR A 857 -0.19 5.21 -38.13
CA TYR A 857 -1.65 5.12 -38.32
C TYR A 857 -2.12 5.64 -39.69
N GLY A 858 -1.47 6.67 -40.22
CA GLY A 858 -1.72 7.15 -41.58
C GLY A 858 -1.26 6.16 -42.64
N GLY A 859 -0.16 5.45 -42.37
CA GLY A 859 0.36 4.35 -43.19
C GLY A 859 -0.61 3.17 -43.23
N MET A 860 -1.28 2.86 -42.12
CA MET A 860 -2.40 1.91 -42.08
C MET A 860 -3.52 2.33 -43.03
N TYR A 861 -4.01 3.56 -42.91
CA TYR A 861 -5.12 4.03 -43.74
C TYR A 861 -4.74 4.11 -45.21
N ALA A 862 -3.50 4.52 -45.53
CA ALA A 862 -3.03 4.53 -46.89
C ALA A 862 -3.10 3.12 -47.50
N LEU A 863 -2.65 2.10 -46.75
CA LEU A 863 -2.68 0.71 -47.19
C LEU A 863 -4.11 0.19 -47.37
N HIS A 864 -4.99 0.40 -46.39
CA HIS A 864 -6.38 -0.09 -46.44
C HIS A 864 -7.21 0.66 -47.48
N PHE A 865 -7.06 1.98 -47.59
CA PHE A 865 -7.75 2.77 -48.60
C PHE A 865 -7.28 2.39 -50.00
N GLY A 866 -5.96 2.28 -50.21
CA GLY A 866 -5.36 1.75 -51.44
C GLY A 866 -5.89 0.36 -51.80
N ALA A 867 -6.04 -0.53 -50.81
CA ALA A 867 -6.56 -1.87 -50.97
C ALA A 867 -8.09 -1.94 -51.21
N LEU A 868 -8.86 -0.88 -50.96
CA LEU A 868 -10.32 -0.89 -51.05
C LEU A 868 -10.89 0.00 -52.16
N ASP A 869 -10.12 0.97 -52.65
CA ASP A 869 -10.54 1.86 -53.72
C ASP A 869 -9.58 1.76 -54.90
N THR A 870 -10.07 1.25 -56.03
CA THR A 870 -9.27 0.98 -57.23
C THR A 870 -8.85 2.23 -57.98
N ARG A 871 -9.41 3.40 -57.65
CA ARG A 871 -9.05 4.69 -58.26
C ARG A 871 -7.67 5.20 -57.82
N ILE A 872 -7.16 4.74 -56.69
CA ILE A 872 -5.84 5.12 -56.16
C ILE A 872 -4.74 4.50 -57.02
N TYR A 873 -3.98 5.31 -57.73
CA TYR A 873 -2.93 4.85 -58.65
C TYR A 873 -1.63 4.44 -57.93
N ALA A 874 -1.26 5.14 -56.85
CA ALA A 874 -0.10 4.79 -56.04
C ALA A 874 -0.40 4.92 -54.55
N THR A 875 0.02 3.92 -53.76
CA THR A 875 -0.16 3.83 -52.31
C THR A 875 1.18 3.81 -51.61
N TYR A 876 1.35 4.64 -50.59
CA TYR A 876 2.59 4.77 -49.83
C TYR A 876 2.33 4.61 -48.33
N SER A 877 2.83 3.53 -47.76
CA SER A 877 2.66 3.16 -46.35
C SER A 877 4.02 3.18 -45.65
N SER A 878 4.26 4.18 -44.81
CA SER A 878 5.53 4.33 -44.08
C SER A 878 5.36 3.97 -42.60
N CYS A 879 6.32 3.22 -42.06
CA CYS A 879 6.41 2.81 -40.65
C CYS A 879 5.09 2.24 -40.11
N TRP A 880 4.55 1.26 -40.84
CA TRP A 880 3.32 0.54 -40.49
C TRP A 880 3.51 -0.97 -40.67
N PHE A 881 3.89 -1.38 -41.89
CA PHE A 881 3.87 -2.78 -42.36
C PHE A 881 4.64 -3.75 -41.45
N SER A 882 3.94 -4.69 -40.78
CA SER A 882 4.50 -5.52 -39.69
C SER A 882 3.74 -6.85 -39.45
N ASP A 883 4.25 -7.71 -38.56
CA ASP A 883 3.57 -8.92 -38.06
C ASP A 883 2.49 -8.54 -37.05
N ARG A 884 1.24 -8.54 -37.51
CA ARG A 884 0.08 -8.13 -36.72
C ARG A 884 -0.23 -9.02 -35.53
N LYS A 885 0.34 -10.22 -35.43
CA LYS A 885 0.11 -11.11 -34.27
C LYS A 885 0.68 -10.57 -32.96
N LYS A 886 1.74 -9.75 -33.04
CA LYS A 886 2.42 -9.19 -31.86
C LYS A 886 1.73 -7.97 -31.27
N HIS A 887 0.61 -7.54 -31.86
CA HIS A 887 -0.07 -6.28 -31.55
C HIS A 887 -1.52 -6.60 -31.16
N ASN A 888 -2.01 -6.08 -30.04
CA ASN A 888 -3.37 -6.37 -29.52
C ASN A 888 -4.24 -5.11 -29.37
N TRP A 889 -3.90 -4.02 -30.06
CA TRP A 889 -4.65 -2.77 -29.96
C TRP A 889 -6.04 -2.92 -30.60
N CYS A 890 -7.07 -2.47 -29.87
CA CYS A 890 -8.47 -2.69 -30.23
C CYS A 890 -8.86 -2.05 -31.57
N ASP A 891 -8.15 -1.00 -31.98
CA ASP A 891 -8.33 -0.31 -33.27
C ASP A 891 -8.02 -1.17 -34.50
N TRP A 892 -7.21 -2.23 -34.33
CA TRP A 892 -6.72 -3.10 -35.42
C TRP A 892 -7.09 -4.57 -35.24
N THR A 893 -7.88 -4.86 -34.21
CA THR A 893 -8.36 -6.21 -33.94
C THR A 893 -9.72 -6.40 -34.59
N TYR A 894 -9.72 -6.89 -35.83
CA TYR A 894 -10.94 -7.09 -36.60
C TYR A 894 -11.48 -8.51 -36.48
N PHE A 895 -12.77 -8.67 -36.76
CA PHE A 895 -13.41 -9.98 -36.73
C PHE A 895 -12.71 -10.94 -37.71
N ASN A 896 -12.17 -12.05 -37.17
CA ASN A 896 -11.55 -13.12 -37.94
C ASN A 896 -10.28 -12.72 -38.74
N ALA A 897 -9.63 -11.59 -38.39
CA ALA A 897 -8.47 -11.05 -39.13
C ALA A 897 -7.34 -12.06 -39.34
N GLU A 898 -7.02 -12.85 -38.31
CA GLU A 898 -5.95 -13.83 -38.39
C GLU A 898 -6.20 -14.93 -39.45
N ARG A 899 -7.45 -15.25 -39.79
CA ARG A 899 -7.73 -16.18 -40.91
C ARG A 899 -7.85 -15.47 -42.25
N THR A 900 -7.99 -14.15 -42.25
CA THR A 900 -8.37 -13.38 -43.43
C THR A 900 -7.28 -12.44 -43.91
N PHE A 901 -7.17 -11.26 -43.31
CA PHE A 901 -6.25 -10.22 -43.76
C PHE A 901 -5.41 -9.71 -42.61
N PHE A 902 -4.10 -9.79 -42.79
CA PHE A 902 -3.15 -8.88 -42.18
C PHE A 902 -2.53 -8.00 -43.27
N ASP A 903 -1.37 -7.41 -42.99
CA ASP A 903 -0.78 -6.39 -43.84
C ASP A 903 -0.41 -6.92 -45.23
N THR A 904 0.17 -8.13 -45.34
CA THR A 904 0.53 -8.73 -46.63
C THR A 904 -0.68 -8.95 -47.53
N GLU A 905 -1.75 -9.55 -47.00
CA GLU A 905 -2.96 -9.81 -47.79
C GLU A 905 -3.64 -8.50 -48.21
N THR A 906 -3.62 -7.49 -47.33
CA THR A 906 -4.15 -6.15 -47.62
C THR A 906 -3.31 -5.45 -48.69
N ALA A 907 -1.98 -5.44 -48.56
CA ALA A 907 -1.04 -4.89 -49.53
C ALA A 907 -1.18 -5.53 -50.91
N SER A 908 -1.44 -6.85 -50.97
CA SER A 908 -1.61 -7.59 -52.22
C SER A 908 -2.76 -7.09 -53.10
N LEU A 909 -3.75 -6.39 -52.51
CA LEU A 909 -4.88 -5.79 -53.20
C LEU A 909 -4.57 -4.42 -53.82
N VAL A 910 -3.38 -3.85 -53.58
CA VAL A 910 -2.96 -2.63 -54.26
C VAL A 910 -2.61 -2.93 -55.72
N PHE A 911 -1.95 -4.06 -55.99
CA PHE A 911 -1.60 -4.50 -57.34
C PHE A 911 -2.82 -4.60 -58.28
N PRO A 912 -2.67 -4.27 -59.57
CA PRO A 912 -1.43 -3.95 -60.31
C PRO A 912 -0.97 -2.48 -60.18
N ARG A 913 -1.53 -1.72 -59.24
CA ARG A 913 -1.19 -0.32 -58.98
C ARG A 913 0.06 -0.24 -58.10
N ARG A 914 0.69 0.92 -58.07
CA ARG A 914 2.01 1.07 -57.43
C ARG A 914 1.89 1.05 -55.91
N LEU A 915 2.76 0.30 -55.26
CA LEU A 915 2.83 0.17 -53.81
C LEU A 915 4.23 0.49 -53.32
N TYR A 916 4.30 1.45 -52.39
CA TYR A 916 5.48 1.88 -51.69
C TYR A 916 5.34 1.54 -50.21
N ILE A 917 6.31 0.80 -49.67
CA ILE A 917 6.38 0.45 -48.25
C ILE A 917 7.73 0.89 -47.70
N GLU A 918 7.71 1.60 -46.58
CA GLU A 918 8.91 1.93 -45.81
C GLU A 918 8.84 1.38 -44.40
N VAL A 919 9.98 0.91 -43.90
CA VAL A 919 10.20 0.53 -42.51
C VAL A 919 11.52 1.11 -42.02
N ALA A 920 11.58 1.56 -40.77
CA ALA A 920 12.79 2.11 -40.19
C ALA A 920 13.49 1.08 -39.28
N ASP A 921 14.82 1.02 -39.33
CA ASP A 921 15.61 0.02 -38.60
C ASP A 921 15.61 0.21 -37.08
N GLU A 922 15.37 1.43 -36.59
CA GLU A 922 15.23 1.79 -35.17
C GLU A 922 13.75 2.07 -34.78
N ASP A 923 12.77 1.57 -35.54
CA ASP A 923 11.35 1.69 -35.19
C ASP A 923 10.95 0.74 -34.04
N GLU A 924 10.71 1.32 -32.85
CA GLU A 924 10.26 0.58 -31.67
C GLU A 924 8.77 0.19 -31.71
N ALA A 925 7.96 0.89 -32.51
CA ALA A 925 6.52 0.65 -32.61
C ALA A 925 6.22 -0.47 -33.63
N PHE A 926 6.92 -0.48 -34.75
CA PHE A 926 6.81 -1.51 -35.79
C PHE A 926 8.20 -1.99 -36.23
N PRO A 927 8.79 -2.96 -35.53
CA PRO A 927 10.17 -3.39 -35.78
C PRO A 927 10.41 -3.79 -37.24
N ALA A 928 11.48 -3.28 -37.85
CA ALA A 928 11.85 -3.62 -39.24
C ALA A 928 12.04 -5.13 -39.46
N SER A 929 12.40 -5.90 -38.43
CA SER A 929 12.47 -7.36 -38.52
C SER A 929 11.15 -8.00 -38.93
N ASP A 930 10.03 -7.44 -38.48
CA ASP A 930 8.70 -7.98 -38.71
C ASP A 930 8.22 -7.59 -40.11
N GLY A 931 8.45 -6.33 -40.49
CA GLY A 931 8.25 -5.85 -41.86
C GLY A 931 9.05 -6.66 -42.90
N ARG A 932 10.30 -7.04 -42.59
CA ARG A 932 11.12 -7.92 -43.43
C ARG A 932 10.50 -9.30 -43.63
N GLN A 933 9.90 -9.88 -42.60
CA GLN A 933 9.25 -11.20 -42.72
C GLN A 933 8.01 -11.14 -43.62
N GLU A 934 7.16 -10.14 -43.42
CA GLU A 934 5.95 -9.96 -44.24
C GLU A 934 6.30 -9.56 -45.68
N ARG A 935 7.38 -8.80 -45.89
CA ARG A 935 7.88 -8.41 -47.22
C ARG A 935 8.10 -9.61 -48.11
N LEU A 936 8.74 -10.66 -47.61
CA LEU A 936 9.07 -11.86 -48.39
C LEU A 936 7.82 -12.51 -48.98
N ARG A 937 6.72 -12.51 -48.23
CA ARG A 937 5.43 -13.06 -48.67
C ARG A 937 4.81 -12.18 -49.76
N LEU A 938 4.84 -10.86 -49.57
CA LEU A 938 4.32 -9.90 -50.54
C LEU A 938 5.11 -9.90 -51.86
N GLU A 939 6.45 -9.98 -51.80
CA GLU A 939 7.33 -10.08 -52.97
C GLU A 939 7.07 -11.36 -53.76
N ALA A 940 6.93 -12.50 -53.07
CA ALA A 940 6.60 -13.78 -53.70
C ALA A 940 5.25 -13.70 -54.44
N TYR A 941 4.24 -13.07 -53.84
CA TYR A 941 2.96 -12.83 -54.48
C TYR A 941 3.07 -11.88 -55.69
N ALA A 942 3.80 -10.77 -55.55
CA ALA A 942 4.00 -9.79 -56.63
C ALA A 942 4.71 -10.42 -57.83
N ALA A 943 5.76 -11.22 -57.59
CA ALA A 943 6.46 -11.97 -58.64
C ALA A 943 5.54 -12.97 -59.34
N LYS A 944 4.77 -13.76 -58.57
CA LYS A 944 3.83 -14.74 -59.10
C LYS A 944 2.73 -14.12 -59.97
N THR A 945 2.33 -12.89 -59.67
CA THR A 945 1.25 -12.19 -60.38
C THR A 945 1.75 -11.21 -61.45
N GLY A 946 3.06 -11.14 -61.69
CA GLY A 946 3.66 -10.26 -62.70
C GLY A 946 3.67 -8.77 -62.32
N ASN A 947 3.64 -8.46 -61.02
CA ASN A 947 3.60 -7.10 -60.47
C ASN A 947 4.86 -6.73 -59.68
N ALA A 948 5.96 -7.46 -59.85
CA ALA A 948 7.21 -7.18 -59.11
C ALA A 948 7.74 -5.76 -59.35
N ASP A 949 7.55 -5.21 -60.55
CA ASP A 949 7.92 -3.83 -60.91
C ASP A 949 7.00 -2.76 -60.29
N LYS A 950 5.91 -3.17 -59.63
CA LYS A 950 4.95 -2.29 -58.97
C LYS A 950 5.18 -2.13 -57.47
N LEU A 951 6.09 -2.92 -56.88
CA LEU A 951 6.41 -2.88 -55.46
C LEU A 951 7.75 -2.19 -55.24
N THR A 952 7.76 -1.16 -54.41
CA THR A 952 8.98 -0.57 -53.84
C THR A 952 8.96 -0.76 -52.34
N PHE A 953 9.94 -1.48 -51.80
CA PHE A 953 10.12 -1.66 -50.36
C PHE A 953 11.47 -1.08 -49.95
N LYS A 954 11.47 -0.13 -49.02
CA LYS A 954 12.70 0.48 -48.49
C LYS A 954 12.78 0.25 -46.98
N GLU A 955 13.91 -0.30 -46.55
CA GLU A 955 14.35 -0.23 -45.16
C GLU A 955 15.36 0.92 -45.08
N PHE A 956 15.12 1.88 -44.18
CA PHE A 956 15.97 3.06 -44.05
C PHE A 956 16.45 3.20 -42.60
N LYS A 957 17.52 3.98 -42.44
CA LYS A 957 18.09 4.26 -41.13
C LYS A 957 17.29 5.37 -40.45
N GLY A 958 16.64 5.08 -39.33
CA GLY A 958 15.84 6.07 -38.60
C GLY A 958 14.88 5.45 -37.61
N LYS A 959 14.14 6.31 -36.90
CA LYS A 959 13.15 5.90 -35.89
C LYS A 959 11.75 5.78 -36.51
N HIS A 960 10.70 5.86 -35.70
CA HIS A 960 9.30 5.90 -36.15
C HIS A 960 8.94 7.23 -36.85
N GLU A 961 9.48 7.43 -38.05
CA GLU A 961 9.40 8.67 -38.85
C GLU A 961 9.32 8.35 -40.35
N LEU A 962 9.02 9.34 -41.19
CA LEU A 962 9.11 9.23 -42.64
C LEU A 962 10.57 9.43 -43.07
N ASP A 963 11.09 8.61 -43.98
CA ASP A 963 12.48 8.67 -44.41
C ASP A 963 12.93 10.08 -44.85
N LEU A 964 14.09 10.51 -44.37
CA LEU A 964 14.73 11.78 -44.71
C LEU A 964 15.31 11.74 -46.14
N ASP A 965 15.86 10.60 -46.56
CA ASP A 965 16.51 10.41 -47.85
C ASP A 965 15.45 10.10 -48.94
N SER A 966 15.05 11.14 -49.68
CA SER A 966 13.79 11.23 -50.45
C SER A 966 13.68 10.39 -51.73
N ASP A 967 14.61 9.50 -52.06
CA ASP A 967 14.60 8.82 -53.37
C ASP A 967 13.29 8.05 -53.65
N THR A 968 12.71 7.42 -52.62
CA THR A 968 11.46 6.66 -52.74
C THR A 968 10.25 7.60 -52.84
N LEU A 969 10.21 8.65 -52.02
CA LEU A 969 9.17 9.68 -52.06
C LEU A 969 9.19 10.47 -53.39
N GLU A 970 10.37 10.76 -53.92
CA GLU A 970 10.54 11.42 -55.22
C GLU A 970 10.05 10.54 -56.36
N THR A 971 10.37 9.24 -56.31
CA THR A 971 9.88 8.28 -57.30
C THR A 971 8.35 8.17 -57.25
N PHE A 972 7.77 8.13 -56.05
CA PHE A 972 6.33 8.20 -55.87
C PHE A 972 5.72 9.46 -56.51
N VAL A 973 6.30 10.65 -56.28
CA VAL A 973 5.80 11.89 -56.88
C VAL A 973 5.96 11.90 -58.41
N LYS A 974 7.07 11.39 -58.95
CA LYS A 974 7.27 11.25 -60.42
C LYS A 974 6.19 10.38 -61.04
N ASP A 975 5.85 9.26 -60.39
CA ASP A 975 4.80 8.37 -60.86
C ASP A 975 3.41 9.03 -60.91
N ILE A 976 3.09 9.86 -59.92
CA ILE A 976 1.86 10.66 -59.88
C ILE A 976 1.82 11.66 -61.05
N LYS A 977 2.96 12.31 -61.34
CA LYS A 977 3.11 13.25 -62.47
C LYS A 977 3.13 12.53 -63.82
N GLY A 978 3.50 11.25 -63.86
CA GLY A 978 3.68 10.47 -65.08
C GLY A 978 5.03 10.69 -65.76
N GLU A 979 6.06 10.99 -64.96
CA GLU A 979 7.45 11.26 -65.37
C GLU A 979 8.36 10.03 -65.33
#